data_AF-A0A8S2FF69-F1
#
_entry.id   AF-A0A8S2FF69-F1
#
_cell.length_a   1.000
_cell.length_b   1.000
_cell.length_c   1.000
_cell.angle_alpha   90.00
_cell.angle_beta   90.00
_cell.angle_gamma   90.00
#
_symmetry.space_group_name_H-M   'P 1'
#
loop_
_entity.id
_entity.type
_entity.pdbx_description
1 polymer ?
#
loop_
_entity_poly.entity_id
_entity_poly.type
_entity_poly.pdbx_seq_one_letter_code
_entity_poly.pdbx_strand_id
1 'polypeptide(L)'
;QDLKLAVFNPATLIRRTPLTTTTLVSSKEYSHQNLDSNFMWFQLMVEVFLRMNDETRKNGLNELIANCKKQFSGNHNDLAIIEGLEECYHPQAALYLYTSDSFLYKMLNRALRCQDVSTLVTLCFFIRDIHDQLKFEQKLFPSDTTFLSTTKNRQMALEVYTGAGCRSSLSEQAVLFEIEANTSTEGAKPFADITKESAFEDAEQEILFMLGSVFKILDVSRNKERMLWIIKLVLSGEKESELKPVFEYIGKEISDTTDLSSIGSLYMAMGKINESERYYKHVLDSLQQDDPRAPGCYNNLGLIAFFGEGDYDKAYLNYTKALELEMKLPVPDQSNIANYYYNLGTVLRDKMQYYQALDNYSKSLNLSVIHFGYDHIRTETCYYALGNVYMDLQNYDLAVENYNHCLEIQKQFLPENHPDLALTLNCIGLLYKKKDNNYELAMSYYTKALSIQLACTPDSDETADTYVKIGALLAGEYKNYPEAIINYEKALQIYDKAQLPENHPSLILLHKNIALLHKRRDDKELALKEYNRLLSIQLKYCPYHPDTADTYIRIGNLYLNENYTKALTNYEKALEIYNSSPPSNCADIASLLYNIGWLHHEAKEYASAATMYRKALTIQSEGAVNQVTTGKIYNNLGDVCFESKNYIGAFINYIKALRIFKSILLAETDFNVELTQNNLERVKDILSSDKKKKRLSMERYE
;
A
#
# COMPACT_ATOMS: atom_id res chain seq x y z
N GLN A 1 0.38 -35.75 11.42
CA GLN A 1 1.81 -35.36 11.46
C GLN A 1 1.99 -33.90 11.07
N ASP A 2 1.05 -33.30 10.33
CA ASP A 2 0.94 -31.84 10.22
C ASP A 2 0.50 -31.24 11.55
N LEU A 3 1.25 -30.25 12.03
CA LEU A 3 1.17 -29.71 13.39
C LEU A 3 0.23 -28.50 13.38
N LYS A 4 -1.07 -28.74 13.59
CA LYS A 4 -2.08 -27.68 13.55
C LYS A 4 -2.17 -26.97 14.91
N LEU A 5 -1.81 -25.70 14.95
CA LEU A 5 -2.02 -24.84 16.13
C LEU A 5 -3.47 -24.33 16.11
N ALA A 6 -4.13 -24.33 17.27
CA ALA A 6 -5.42 -23.69 17.48
C ALA A 6 -5.21 -22.39 18.25
N VAL A 7 -5.63 -21.27 17.65
CA VAL A 7 -5.64 -19.96 18.28
C VAL A 7 -7.10 -19.58 18.52
N PHE A 8 -7.49 -19.47 19.79
CA PHE A 8 -8.86 -19.12 20.15
C PHE A 8 -8.98 -17.62 20.39
N ASN A 9 -9.72 -16.93 19.52
CA ASN A 9 -10.32 -15.66 19.90
C ASN A 9 -11.43 -15.94 20.93
N PRO A 10 -11.65 -15.05 21.91
CA PRO A 10 -12.39 -15.36 23.12
C PRO A 10 -13.90 -15.52 22.86
N ALA A 11 -14.33 -16.78 22.76
CA ALA A 11 -15.74 -17.18 22.68
C ALA A 11 -16.08 -18.10 23.87
N THR A 12 -16.30 -17.47 25.03
CA THR A 12 -17.09 -17.94 26.19
C THR A 12 -17.52 -19.41 26.26
N LEU A 13 -16.93 -20.15 27.21
CA LEU A 13 -17.70 -20.81 28.27
C LEU A 13 -17.34 -20.07 29.58
N ILE A 14 -18.12 -20.03 30.66
CA ILE A 14 -19.36 -20.75 31.01
C ILE A 14 -20.49 -19.73 31.28
N ARG A 15 -21.66 -19.90 30.61
CA ARG A 15 -23.06 -19.69 31.09
C ARG A 15 -24.06 -19.31 30.00
N ARG A 16 -24.98 -20.25 29.74
CA ARG A 16 -26.40 -20.09 29.31
C ARG A 16 -26.81 -19.05 28.24
N THR A 17 -25.91 -18.53 27.42
CA THR A 17 -26.26 -17.85 26.16
C THR A 17 -25.69 -18.61 24.97
N PRO A 18 -26.53 -19.04 24.00
CA PRO A 18 -26.03 -19.62 22.77
C PRO A 18 -25.40 -18.53 21.90
N LEU A 19 -24.23 -18.83 21.33
CA LEU A 19 -23.58 -17.98 20.34
C LEU A 19 -23.39 -18.78 19.06
N THR A 20 -24.04 -18.30 18.00
CA THR A 20 -23.74 -18.67 16.62
C THR A 20 -22.28 -18.33 16.33
N THR A 21 -21.46 -19.35 16.12
CA THR A 21 -20.13 -19.17 15.58
C THR A 21 -20.26 -18.56 14.18
N THR A 22 -19.86 -17.29 14.03
CA THR A 22 -19.71 -16.70 12.70
C THR A 22 -18.49 -17.36 12.07
N THR A 23 -18.71 -18.40 11.28
CA THR A 23 -17.65 -19.04 10.51
C THR A 23 -17.08 -18.03 9.52
N LEU A 24 -15.80 -17.67 9.73
CA LEU A 24 -14.96 -17.12 8.68
C LEU A 24 -14.74 -18.22 7.61
N VAL A 25 -15.75 -18.39 6.75
CA VAL A 25 -15.56 -19.10 5.48
C VAL A 25 -14.81 -18.17 4.55
N SER A 26 -13.48 -18.20 4.61
CA SER A 26 -12.66 -17.88 3.44
C SER A 26 -12.07 -19.19 2.92
N SER A 27 -12.32 -19.46 1.64
CA SER A 27 -11.89 -20.67 0.96
C SER A 27 -10.41 -20.59 0.58
N LYS A 28 -9.79 -21.77 0.48
CA LYS A 28 -8.41 -22.07 0.05
C LYS A 28 -7.33 -21.95 1.12
N GLU A 29 -6.76 -23.13 1.42
CA GLU A 29 -5.34 -23.40 1.67
C GLU A 29 -4.48 -22.24 2.20
N TYR A 30 -4.50 -22.03 3.52
CA TYR A 30 -3.38 -21.39 4.21
C TYR A 30 -2.41 -22.47 4.72
N SER A 31 -1.20 -22.45 4.16
CA SER A 31 -0.06 -23.24 4.60
C SER A 31 0.58 -22.65 5.85
N HIS A 32 1.42 -23.45 6.51
CA HIS A 32 2.01 -23.20 7.84
C HIS A 32 3.11 -22.11 7.86
N GLN A 33 2.86 -20.89 7.37
CA GLN A 33 3.88 -19.82 7.37
C GLN A 33 3.42 -18.42 7.81
N ASN A 34 2.13 -18.08 7.69
CA ASN A 34 1.63 -16.76 8.10
C ASN A 34 0.77 -16.85 9.36
N LEU A 35 1.25 -16.26 10.45
CA LEU A 35 0.40 -15.88 11.58
C LEU A 35 -0.61 -14.84 11.14
N ASP A 36 -1.84 -14.93 11.65
CA ASP A 36 -2.83 -13.86 11.46
C ASP A 36 -2.29 -12.57 12.09
N SER A 37 -2.05 -11.54 11.28
CA SER A 37 -1.54 -10.25 11.75
C SER A 37 -2.48 -9.62 12.78
N ASN A 38 -3.80 -9.86 12.67
CA ASN A 38 -4.77 -9.40 13.66
C ASN A 38 -4.56 -10.07 15.02
N PHE A 39 -4.17 -11.35 15.06
CA PHE A 39 -3.81 -12.03 16.31
C PHE A 39 -2.56 -11.41 16.93
N MET A 40 -1.52 -11.13 16.13
CA MET A 40 -0.29 -10.52 16.63
C MET A 40 -0.54 -9.11 17.20
N TRP A 41 -1.27 -8.26 16.47
CA TRP A 41 -1.68 -6.93 16.95
C TRP A 41 -2.57 -6.97 18.19
N PHE A 42 -3.43 -7.98 18.30
CA PHE A 42 -4.27 -8.17 19.47
C PHE A 42 -3.47 -8.63 20.70
N GLN A 43 -2.42 -9.46 20.54
CA GLN A 43 -1.47 -9.76 21.61
C GLN A 43 -0.70 -8.50 22.05
N LEU A 44 -0.19 -7.72 21.09
CA LEU A 44 0.51 -6.45 21.33
C LEU A 44 -0.33 -5.45 22.12
N MET A 45 -1.60 -5.28 21.75
CA MET A 45 -2.55 -4.40 22.44
C MET A 45 -2.84 -4.84 23.88
N VAL A 46 -2.99 -6.15 24.08
CA VAL A 46 -3.22 -6.73 25.41
C VAL A 46 -2.01 -6.53 26.32
N GLU A 47 -0.79 -6.66 25.79
CA GLU A 47 0.47 -6.35 26.50
C GLU A 47 0.55 -4.87 26.93
N VAL A 48 0.17 -3.94 26.04
CA VAL A 48 0.13 -2.51 26.35
C VAL A 48 -0.84 -2.23 27.50
N PHE A 49 -2.03 -2.84 27.53
CA PHE A 49 -3.03 -2.58 28.58
C PHE A 49 -2.57 -2.91 30.01
N LEU A 50 -1.65 -3.85 30.20
CA LEU A 50 -1.12 -4.13 31.54
C LEU A 50 -0.01 -3.19 31.98
N ARG A 51 0.84 -2.78 31.03
CA ARG A 51 1.97 -1.89 31.30
C ARG A 51 1.54 -0.44 31.57
N MET A 52 0.26 -0.11 31.34
CA MET A 52 -0.32 1.21 31.65
C MET A 52 -0.22 1.55 33.14
N ASN A 53 -0.15 2.84 33.46
CA ASN A 53 0.04 3.33 34.82
C ASN A 53 -1.26 3.36 35.67
N ASP A 54 -1.10 3.47 37.01
CA ASP A 54 -2.20 3.55 37.98
C ASP A 54 -3.06 4.83 37.89
N GLU A 55 -2.64 5.83 37.10
CA GLU A 55 -3.44 7.03 36.85
C GLU A 55 -4.50 6.78 35.78
N THR A 56 -4.11 6.11 34.69
CA THR A 56 -5.03 5.63 33.65
C THR A 56 -6.11 4.72 34.24
N ARG A 57 -5.73 3.88 35.20
CA ARG A 57 -6.62 2.98 35.96
C ARG A 57 -7.82 3.70 36.59
N LYS A 58 -7.60 4.87 37.23
CA LYS A 58 -8.67 5.65 37.88
C LYS A 58 -9.57 6.33 36.84
N ASN A 59 -8.96 6.85 35.77
CA ASN A 59 -9.70 7.52 34.70
C ASN A 59 -10.61 6.53 33.96
N GLY A 60 -10.12 5.32 33.64
CA GLY A 60 -10.91 4.25 33.02
C GLY A 60 -12.11 3.80 33.84
N LEU A 61 -11.97 3.64 35.16
CA LEU A 61 -13.10 3.33 36.06
C LEU A 61 -14.15 4.45 36.06
N ASN A 62 -13.73 5.71 36.17
CA ASN A 62 -14.64 6.86 36.15
C ASN A 62 -15.38 7.00 34.81
N GLU A 63 -14.67 6.80 33.69
CA GLU A 63 -15.23 6.82 32.34
C GLU A 63 -16.21 5.67 32.12
N LEU A 64 -15.89 4.47 32.62
CA LEU A 64 -16.79 3.32 32.61
C LEU A 64 -18.09 3.62 33.35
N ILE A 65 -18.01 4.15 34.57
CA ILE A 65 -19.17 4.49 35.40
C ILE A 65 -20.02 5.56 34.71
N ALA A 66 -19.40 6.61 34.15
CA ALA A 66 -20.10 7.67 33.42
C ALA A 66 -20.85 7.12 32.18
N ASN A 67 -20.19 6.27 31.38
CA ASN A 67 -20.78 5.65 30.20
C ASN A 67 -21.90 4.66 30.56
N CYS A 68 -21.71 3.84 31.61
CA CYS A 68 -22.72 2.91 32.07
C CYS A 68 -23.94 3.63 32.69
N LYS A 69 -23.75 4.67 33.51
CA LYS A 69 -24.87 5.51 34.03
C LYS A 69 -25.69 6.12 32.89
N LYS A 70 -25.04 6.54 31.80
CA LYS A 70 -25.69 7.08 30.60
C LYS A 70 -26.45 5.99 29.80
N GLN A 71 -25.87 4.80 29.66
CA GLN A 71 -26.44 3.68 28.91
C GLN A 71 -27.60 2.98 29.63
N PHE A 72 -27.51 2.83 30.95
CA PHE A 72 -28.45 2.05 31.77
C PHE A 72 -29.43 2.92 32.58
N SER A 73 -29.59 4.20 32.22
CA SER A 73 -30.47 5.18 32.88
C SER A 73 -31.95 4.78 33.07
N GLY A 74 -32.40 3.70 32.42
CA GLY A 74 -33.74 3.12 32.58
C GLY A 74 -33.82 1.77 33.30
N ASN A 75 -32.71 1.20 33.80
CA ASN A 75 -32.71 -0.09 34.52
C ASN A 75 -32.19 0.07 35.96
N HIS A 76 -33.11 0.09 36.92
CA HIS A 76 -32.77 0.25 38.35
C HIS A 76 -31.85 -0.84 38.91
N ASN A 77 -31.89 -2.07 38.39
CA ASN A 77 -31.02 -3.15 38.88
C ASN A 77 -29.57 -2.95 38.42
N ASP A 78 -29.36 -2.57 37.15
CA ASP A 78 -28.01 -2.31 36.63
C ASP A 78 -27.43 -1.03 37.26
N LEU A 79 -28.25 0.01 37.49
CA LEU A 79 -27.83 1.24 38.17
C LEU A 79 -27.36 0.98 39.60
N ALA A 80 -28.06 0.16 40.38
CA ALA A 80 -27.61 -0.20 41.73
C ALA A 80 -26.27 -0.97 41.74
N ILE A 81 -25.98 -1.77 40.71
CA ILE A 81 -24.69 -2.45 40.54
C ILE A 81 -23.59 -1.45 40.13
N ILE A 82 -23.93 -0.45 39.30
CA ILE A 82 -23.01 0.63 38.89
C ILE A 82 -22.66 1.55 40.07
N GLU A 83 -23.63 1.92 40.90
CA GLU A 83 -23.42 2.70 42.13
C GLU A 83 -22.61 1.89 43.16
N GLY A 84 -22.90 0.59 43.32
CA GLY A 84 -22.08 -0.30 44.16
C GLY A 84 -20.64 -0.48 43.68
N LEU A 85 -20.37 -0.41 42.37
CA LEU A 85 -19.01 -0.40 41.82
C LEU A 85 -18.28 0.92 42.09
N GLU A 86 -18.99 2.05 42.06
CA GLU A 86 -18.43 3.37 42.35
C GLU A 86 -18.02 3.52 43.83
N GLU A 87 -18.81 2.97 44.75
CA GLU A 87 -18.54 3.06 46.20
C GLU A 87 -17.63 1.95 46.75
N CYS A 88 -17.68 0.72 46.17
CA CYS A 88 -17.10 -0.47 46.79
C CYS A 88 -16.16 -1.30 45.88
N TYR A 89 -15.80 -0.87 44.67
CA TYR A 89 -14.85 -1.63 43.85
C TYR A 89 -13.47 -1.74 44.52
N HIS A 90 -13.05 -2.98 44.79
CA HIS A 90 -11.72 -3.29 45.30
C HIS A 90 -10.98 -4.23 44.32
N PRO A 91 -9.67 -4.07 44.09
CA PRO A 91 -8.93 -4.88 43.11
C PRO A 91 -9.01 -6.39 43.38
N GLN A 92 -9.15 -6.79 44.65
CA GLN A 92 -9.30 -8.19 45.08
C GLN A 92 -10.70 -8.77 44.81
N ALA A 93 -11.70 -7.96 44.43
CA ALA A 93 -13.04 -8.44 44.08
C ALA A 93 -13.22 -8.69 42.57
N ALA A 94 -12.23 -8.37 41.74
CA ALA A 94 -12.35 -8.41 40.28
C ALA A 94 -12.67 -9.80 39.70
N LEU A 95 -12.05 -10.88 40.19
CA LEU A 95 -12.34 -12.26 39.75
C LEU A 95 -13.76 -12.72 40.11
N TYR A 96 -14.23 -12.39 41.32
CA TYR A 96 -15.61 -12.61 41.74
C TYR A 96 -16.61 -11.81 40.89
N LEU A 97 -16.33 -10.54 40.61
CA LEU A 97 -17.15 -9.68 39.76
C LEU A 97 -17.19 -10.16 38.30
N TYR A 98 -16.10 -10.76 37.81
CA TYR A 98 -16.01 -11.38 36.49
C TYR A 98 -16.80 -12.69 36.37
N THR A 99 -16.83 -13.51 37.43
CA THR A 99 -17.59 -14.78 37.44
C THR A 99 -19.06 -14.60 37.80
N SER A 100 -19.41 -13.52 38.52
CA SER A 100 -20.81 -13.14 38.79
C SER A 100 -21.59 -12.80 37.51
N ASP A 101 -22.92 -12.90 37.53
CA ASP A 101 -23.81 -12.54 36.40
C ASP A 101 -23.97 -11.01 36.22
N SER A 102 -22.84 -10.30 36.17
CA SER A 102 -22.73 -8.85 36.10
C SER A 102 -22.74 -8.32 34.66
N PHE A 103 -22.94 -7.00 34.51
CA PHE A 103 -22.74 -6.34 33.22
C PHE A 103 -21.27 -6.31 32.80
N LEU A 104 -20.32 -6.30 33.75
CA LEU A 104 -18.88 -6.28 33.49
C LEU A 104 -18.43 -7.52 32.70
N TYR A 105 -18.84 -8.72 33.13
CA TYR A 105 -18.59 -9.97 32.40
C TYR A 105 -19.11 -9.90 30.95
N LYS A 106 -20.36 -9.47 30.79
CA LYS A 106 -21.05 -9.40 29.48
C LYS A 106 -20.39 -8.38 28.56
N MET A 107 -20.00 -7.23 29.10
CA MET A 107 -19.38 -6.13 28.37
C MET A 107 -17.94 -6.45 27.98
N LEU A 108 -17.12 -6.98 28.89
CA LEU A 108 -15.76 -7.42 28.60
C LEU A 108 -15.75 -8.52 27.53
N ASN A 109 -16.56 -9.58 27.70
CA ASN A 109 -16.63 -10.66 26.72
C ASN A 109 -17.21 -10.20 25.36
N ARG A 110 -18.13 -9.24 25.34
CA ARG A 110 -18.58 -8.62 24.09
C ARG A 110 -17.47 -7.81 23.44
N ALA A 111 -16.76 -6.98 24.19
CA ALA A 111 -15.70 -6.12 23.65
C ALA A 111 -14.56 -6.96 23.07
N LEU A 112 -14.16 -8.01 23.79
CA LEU A 112 -13.20 -9.01 23.34
C LEU A 112 -13.66 -9.74 22.06
N ARG A 113 -14.92 -10.23 22.00
CA ARG A 113 -15.48 -10.87 20.78
C ARG A 113 -15.55 -9.95 19.57
N CYS A 114 -15.93 -8.69 19.77
CA CYS A 114 -16.10 -7.72 18.70
C CYS A 114 -14.80 -6.97 18.33
N GLN A 115 -13.69 -7.22 19.06
CA GLN A 115 -12.48 -6.40 19.01
C GLN A 115 -12.78 -4.91 19.16
N ASP A 116 -13.70 -4.58 20.06
CA ASP A 116 -14.05 -3.21 20.44
C ASP A 116 -12.99 -2.70 21.42
N VAL A 117 -11.88 -2.27 20.81
CA VAL A 117 -10.71 -1.76 21.52
C VAL A 117 -11.06 -0.54 22.39
N SER A 118 -12.06 0.27 22.03
CA SER A 118 -12.49 1.41 22.85
C SER A 118 -13.03 0.91 24.19
N THR A 119 -13.94 -0.06 24.18
CA THR A 119 -14.48 -0.66 25.40
C THR A 119 -13.40 -1.47 26.16
N LEU A 120 -12.43 -2.07 25.48
CA LEU A 120 -11.30 -2.75 26.13
C LEU A 120 -10.34 -1.79 26.84
N VAL A 121 -10.08 -0.61 26.27
CA VAL A 121 -9.31 0.47 26.94
C VAL A 121 -10.05 0.94 28.19
N THR A 122 -11.36 1.18 28.11
CA THR A 122 -12.14 1.57 29.31
C THR A 122 -12.11 0.47 30.39
N LEU A 123 -11.99 -0.80 30.00
CA LEU A 123 -11.91 -1.96 30.90
C LEU A 123 -10.47 -2.39 31.26
N CYS A 124 -9.43 -1.65 30.87
CA CYS A 124 -8.04 -2.07 31.08
C CYS A 124 -7.70 -2.30 32.56
N PHE A 125 -8.25 -1.46 33.47
CA PHE A 125 -8.10 -1.63 34.91
C PHE A 125 -8.69 -2.94 35.42
N PHE A 126 -9.86 -3.34 34.91
CA PHE A 126 -10.56 -4.55 35.32
C PHE A 126 -9.85 -5.79 34.78
N ILE A 127 -9.37 -5.72 33.54
CA ILE A 127 -8.52 -6.75 32.91
C ILE A 127 -7.25 -7.00 33.75
N ARG A 128 -6.60 -5.92 34.23
CA ARG A 128 -5.42 -5.99 35.08
C ARG A 128 -5.70 -6.52 36.49
N ASP A 129 -6.75 -6.04 37.14
CA ASP A 129 -7.05 -6.45 38.52
C ASP A 129 -7.49 -7.94 38.59
N ILE A 130 -8.09 -8.50 37.54
CA ILE A 130 -8.32 -9.97 37.44
C ILE A 130 -6.97 -10.71 37.26
N HIS A 131 -6.06 -10.17 36.45
CA HIS A 131 -4.74 -10.76 36.17
C HIS A 131 -3.83 -10.82 37.39
N ASP A 132 -3.76 -9.75 38.18
CA ASP A 132 -2.96 -9.71 39.40
C ASP A 132 -3.47 -10.72 40.46
N GLN A 133 -4.79 -10.99 40.52
CA GLN A 133 -5.35 -12.06 41.35
C GLN A 133 -4.94 -13.47 40.90
N LEU A 134 -4.93 -13.73 39.59
CA LEU A 134 -4.61 -15.07 39.08
C LEU A 134 -3.12 -15.40 39.23
N LYS A 135 -2.24 -14.39 39.15
CA LYS A 135 -0.83 -14.50 39.54
C LYS A 135 -0.69 -14.90 41.02
N PHE A 136 -1.51 -14.35 41.90
CA PHE A 136 -1.50 -14.66 43.33
C PHE A 136 -1.89 -16.13 43.60
N GLU A 137 -2.95 -16.63 42.97
CA GLU A 137 -3.40 -18.03 43.13
C GLU A 137 -2.41 -19.06 42.55
N GLN A 138 -1.68 -18.73 41.46
CA GLN A 138 -0.83 -19.72 40.78
C GLN A 138 0.57 -19.92 41.41
N LYS A 139 1.04 -19.04 42.30
CA LYS A 139 2.36 -19.13 42.99
C LYS A 139 3.59 -19.33 42.06
N LEU A 140 3.59 -18.74 40.87
CA LEU A 140 4.78 -18.63 39.99
C LEU A 140 4.87 -17.24 39.30
N PHE A 141 6.11 -16.82 38.99
CA PHE A 141 6.46 -15.54 38.35
C PHE A 141 6.36 -15.60 36.80
N PRO A 142 6.56 -14.52 36.01
CA PRO A 142 5.53 -13.53 35.67
C PRO A 142 5.34 -13.30 34.14
N SER A 143 4.10 -13.34 33.61
CA SER A 143 3.67 -12.70 32.34
C SER A 143 2.12 -12.72 32.18
N ASP A 144 1.58 -12.44 30.97
CA ASP A 144 0.51 -11.45 30.73
C ASP A 144 -0.37 -11.81 29.48
N THR A 145 -1.70 -11.61 29.31
CA THR A 145 -2.86 -11.09 30.12
C THR A 145 -4.18 -11.83 29.73
N THR A 146 -5.33 -11.48 30.35
CA THR A 146 -6.76 -11.72 29.97
C THR A 146 -7.18 -13.19 29.88
N PHE A 147 -8.46 -13.56 29.65
CA PHE A 147 -8.95 -14.90 30.06
C PHE A 147 -9.89 -15.70 29.13
N LEU A 148 -9.84 -17.03 29.28
CA LEU A 148 -10.71 -18.07 28.71
C LEU A 148 -11.17 -19.01 29.85
N SER A 149 -12.48 -19.06 30.14
CA SER A 149 -13.04 -19.96 31.17
C SER A 149 -13.44 -21.33 30.58
N THR A 150 -13.25 -22.38 31.38
CA THR A 150 -13.66 -23.77 31.12
C THR A 150 -13.88 -24.51 32.44
N THR A 151 -14.23 -25.79 32.40
CA THR A 151 -14.59 -26.58 33.59
C THR A 151 -13.87 -27.93 33.64
N LYS A 152 -13.49 -28.37 34.84
CA LYS A 152 -13.09 -29.77 35.08
C LYS A 152 -14.26 -30.75 34.96
N ASN A 153 -15.49 -30.26 35.14
CA ASN A 153 -16.70 -31.07 35.06
C ASN A 153 -17.15 -31.23 33.59
N ARG A 154 -16.69 -32.32 32.96
CA ARG A 154 -17.07 -32.71 31.59
C ARG A 154 -18.59 -32.73 31.36
N GLN A 155 -19.38 -33.15 32.36
CA GLN A 155 -20.83 -33.21 32.22
C GLN A 155 -21.44 -31.81 32.16
N MET A 156 -20.93 -30.85 32.95
CA MET A 156 -21.33 -29.45 32.88
C MET A 156 -21.03 -28.82 31.51
N ALA A 157 -19.84 -29.08 30.95
CA ALA A 157 -19.50 -28.63 29.59
C ALA A 157 -20.45 -29.18 28.50
N LEU A 158 -20.96 -30.40 28.69
CA LEU A 158 -21.94 -31.03 27.80
C LEU A 158 -23.38 -30.51 28.03
N GLU A 159 -23.71 -30.13 29.26
CA GLU A 159 -25.02 -29.55 29.62
C GLU A 159 -25.22 -28.12 29.12
N VAL A 160 -24.14 -27.34 28.97
CA VAL A 160 -24.18 -26.04 28.28
C VAL A 160 -24.69 -26.22 26.83
N TYR A 161 -24.29 -27.30 26.15
CA TYR A 161 -24.72 -27.60 24.79
C TYR A 161 -26.17 -28.14 24.72
N THR A 162 -26.62 -28.93 25.69
CA THR A 162 -27.99 -29.49 25.68
C THR A 162 -29.05 -28.61 26.32
N GLY A 163 -28.67 -27.68 27.20
CA GLY A 163 -29.58 -26.82 27.98
C GLY A 163 -29.91 -25.48 27.32
N ALA A 164 -29.07 -24.99 26.40
CA ALA A 164 -29.44 -23.91 25.50
C ALA A 164 -30.28 -24.47 24.34
N GLY A 165 -31.26 -23.70 23.85
CA GLY A 165 -32.17 -24.11 22.75
C GLY A 165 -31.53 -24.21 21.35
N CYS A 166 -30.25 -24.58 21.25
CA CYS A 166 -29.41 -24.68 20.05
C CYS A 166 -29.81 -25.81 19.09
N ARG A 167 -31.08 -25.87 18.69
CA ARG A 167 -31.58 -26.68 17.56
C ARG A 167 -32.26 -25.80 16.50
N SER A 168 -31.84 -24.54 16.38
CA SER A 168 -32.49 -23.52 15.56
C SER A 168 -31.99 -23.39 14.12
N SER A 169 -30.86 -23.99 13.73
CA SER A 169 -30.42 -24.02 12.32
C SER A 169 -29.70 -25.31 11.93
N LEU A 170 -29.79 -25.68 10.65
CA LEU A 170 -29.10 -26.84 10.04
C LEU A 170 -27.61 -26.57 9.76
N SER A 171 -27.10 -25.38 10.09
CA SER A 171 -25.75 -24.90 9.76
C SER A 171 -24.76 -24.86 10.92
N GLU A 172 -25.23 -24.94 12.17
CA GLU A 172 -24.38 -24.86 13.36
C GLU A 172 -23.79 -26.23 13.72
N GLN A 173 -22.49 -26.29 14.02
CA GLN A 173 -21.79 -27.50 14.44
C GLN A 173 -21.26 -27.37 15.86
N ALA A 174 -21.60 -28.33 16.73
CA ALA A 174 -21.12 -28.36 18.10
C ALA A 174 -19.66 -28.84 18.17
N VAL A 175 -18.87 -28.20 19.03
CA VAL A 175 -17.47 -28.56 19.28
C VAL A 175 -17.23 -28.60 20.79
N LEU A 176 -16.63 -29.70 21.26
CA LEU A 176 -16.14 -29.88 22.62
C LEU A 176 -14.60 -29.82 22.59
N PHE A 177 -14.02 -28.95 23.39
CA PHE A 177 -12.57 -28.85 23.56
C PHE A 177 -12.13 -29.65 24.79
N GLU A 178 -11.20 -30.58 24.59
CA GLU A 178 -10.55 -31.33 25.65
C GLU A 178 -9.13 -30.77 25.81
N ILE A 179 -8.88 -30.06 26.91
CA ILE A 179 -7.62 -29.33 27.14
C ILE A 179 -6.79 -30.08 28.19
N GLU A 180 -5.58 -30.48 27.80
CA GLU A 180 -4.51 -30.91 28.71
C GLU A 180 -3.63 -29.70 29.05
N ALA A 181 -3.46 -29.41 30.33
CA ALA A 181 -2.66 -28.28 30.79
C ALA A 181 -1.87 -28.66 32.05
N ASN A 182 -0.56 -28.45 31.99
CA ASN A 182 0.37 -28.73 33.07
C ASN A 182 0.85 -27.40 33.67
N THR A 183 0.76 -27.27 35.00
CA THR A 183 1.22 -26.07 35.73
C THR A 183 2.74 -25.89 35.69
N SER A 184 3.48 -26.89 35.21
CA SER A 184 4.95 -26.88 35.09
C SER A 184 5.45 -26.58 33.67
N THR A 185 4.58 -26.28 32.69
CA THR A 185 5.01 -25.97 31.31
C THR A 185 5.77 -24.64 31.26
N GLU A 186 7.05 -24.68 30.90
CA GLU A 186 7.92 -23.51 30.96
C GLU A 186 7.57 -22.46 29.88
N GLY A 187 7.22 -21.26 30.31
CA GLY A 187 6.79 -20.17 29.42
C GLY A 187 5.38 -20.35 28.85
N ALA A 188 4.56 -21.27 29.36
CA ALA A 188 3.13 -21.23 29.07
C ALA A 188 2.47 -20.05 29.80
N LYS A 189 1.50 -19.41 29.15
CA LYS A 189 0.71 -18.36 29.81
C LYS A 189 -0.01 -18.92 31.06
N PRO A 190 -0.07 -18.16 32.17
CA PRO A 190 -0.72 -18.58 33.40
C PRO A 190 -2.17 -19.10 33.21
N PHE A 191 -2.58 -20.01 34.09
CA PHE A 191 -3.95 -20.52 34.20
C PHE A 191 -4.20 -21.03 35.63
N ALA A 192 -5.40 -20.80 36.16
CA ALA A 192 -5.72 -21.14 37.55
C ALA A 192 -7.02 -21.95 37.69
N ASP A 193 -7.09 -22.75 38.75
CA ASP A 193 -8.34 -23.27 39.30
C ASP A 193 -8.94 -22.20 40.19
N ILE A 194 -10.02 -21.58 39.73
CA ILE A 194 -10.68 -20.46 40.41
C ILE A 194 -11.94 -20.91 41.13
N THR A 195 -12.13 -22.22 41.35
CA THR A 195 -13.37 -22.76 41.94
C THR A 195 -13.77 -22.04 43.23
N LYS A 196 -12.81 -21.68 44.10
CA LYS A 196 -13.08 -20.99 45.38
C LYS A 196 -13.40 -19.50 45.26
N GLU A 197 -12.90 -18.84 44.21
CA GLU A 197 -13.05 -17.40 43.99
C GLU A 197 -14.18 -17.09 42.99
N SER A 198 -14.69 -18.14 42.31
CA SER A 198 -15.85 -18.06 41.41
C SER A 198 -17.13 -17.90 42.22
N ALA A 199 -18.06 -17.11 41.70
CA ALA A 199 -19.40 -16.94 42.27
C ALA A 199 -20.23 -18.25 42.34
N PHE A 200 -19.72 -19.37 41.82
CA PHE A 200 -20.39 -20.68 41.75
C PHE A 200 -19.52 -21.84 42.28
N GLU A 201 -18.94 -21.63 43.47
CA GLU A 201 -18.00 -22.54 44.17
C GLU A 201 -18.37 -24.03 44.11
N ASP A 202 -19.62 -24.39 44.39
CA ASP A 202 -20.05 -25.80 44.43
C ASP A 202 -20.39 -26.43 43.07
N ALA A 203 -20.49 -25.65 41.98
CA ALA A 203 -21.20 -26.07 40.77
C ALA A 203 -20.32 -26.20 39.52
N GLU A 204 -19.41 -25.26 39.27
CA GLU A 204 -18.84 -25.08 37.92
C GLU A 204 -17.38 -25.59 37.79
N GLN A 205 -16.67 -25.83 38.90
CA GLN A 205 -15.27 -26.32 38.91
C GLN A 205 -14.39 -25.58 37.89
N GLU A 206 -14.42 -24.25 37.99
CA GLU A 206 -14.02 -23.34 36.93
C GLU A 206 -12.48 -23.21 36.83
N ILE A 207 -11.99 -23.34 35.60
CA ILE A 207 -10.58 -23.19 35.23
C ILE A 207 -10.48 -22.00 34.30
N LEU A 208 -9.62 -21.05 34.65
CA LEU A 208 -9.43 -19.82 33.90
C LEU A 208 -8.03 -19.83 33.27
N PHE A 209 -7.99 -20.05 31.96
CA PHE A 209 -6.80 -19.92 31.10
C PHE A 209 -6.56 -18.48 30.71
N MET A 210 -5.33 -18.13 30.32
CA MET A 210 -5.04 -16.78 29.81
C MET A 210 -5.31 -16.59 28.31
N LEU A 211 -5.47 -15.33 27.89
CA LEU A 211 -5.78 -14.95 26.52
C LEU A 211 -4.50 -14.90 25.70
N GLY A 212 -4.55 -15.48 24.50
CA GLY A 212 -3.34 -15.84 23.78
C GLY A 212 -2.60 -17.03 24.37
N SER A 213 -3.20 -17.79 25.31
CA SER A 213 -2.75 -19.18 25.53
C SER A 213 -2.80 -19.93 24.20
N VAL A 214 -1.65 -20.42 23.76
CA VAL A 214 -1.51 -21.15 22.50
C VAL A 214 -1.75 -22.63 22.77
N PHE A 215 -2.68 -23.22 22.02
CA PHE A 215 -3.03 -24.62 22.15
C PHE A 215 -2.60 -25.39 20.90
N LYS A 216 -1.85 -26.47 21.09
CA LYS A 216 -1.50 -27.40 20.02
C LYS A 216 -2.60 -28.44 19.86
N ILE A 217 -3.15 -28.58 18.65
CA ILE A 217 -4.14 -29.62 18.37
C ILE A 217 -3.42 -30.97 18.31
N LEU A 218 -3.87 -31.91 19.14
CA LEU A 218 -3.41 -33.30 19.15
C LEU A 218 -4.29 -34.20 18.28
N ASP A 219 -5.61 -34.01 18.31
CA ASP A 219 -6.59 -34.82 17.59
C ASP A 219 -7.87 -34.02 17.30
N VAL A 220 -8.56 -34.38 16.20
CA VAL A 220 -9.88 -33.86 15.82
C VAL A 220 -10.74 -35.05 15.41
N SER A 221 -11.70 -35.41 16.27
CA SER A 221 -12.59 -36.55 16.06
C SER A 221 -14.06 -36.13 16.13
N ARG A 222 -14.97 -36.96 15.59
CA ARG A 222 -16.41 -36.67 15.56
C ARG A 222 -17.21 -37.71 16.33
N ASN A 223 -17.88 -37.28 17.40
CA ASN A 223 -18.84 -38.10 18.12
C ASN A 223 -20.18 -38.10 17.34
N LYS A 224 -20.45 -39.22 16.66
CA LYS A 224 -21.65 -39.40 15.82
C LYS A 224 -22.94 -39.50 16.63
N GLU A 225 -22.90 -40.00 17.87
CA GLU A 225 -24.09 -40.19 18.71
C GLU A 225 -24.63 -38.87 19.26
N ARG A 226 -23.73 -37.94 19.62
CA ARG A 226 -24.07 -36.61 20.16
C ARG A 226 -23.99 -35.49 19.12
N MET A 227 -23.67 -35.82 17.87
CA MET A 227 -23.53 -34.89 16.75
C MET A 227 -22.58 -33.71 17.03
N LEU A 228 -21.48 -33.99 17.73
CA LEU A 228 -20.46 -32.99 18.09
C LEU A 228 -19.06 -33.41 17.64
N TRP A 229 -18.20 -32.43 17.38
CA TRP A 229 -16.77 -32.62 17.23
C TRP A 229 -16.07 -32.58 18.59
N ILE A 230 -14.99 -33.34 18.73
CA ILE A 230 -14.09 -33.32 19.88
C ILE A 230 -12.72 -32.90 19.36
N ILE A 231 -12.17 -31.83 19.91
CA ILE A 231 -10.83 -31.34 19.58
C ILE A 231 -9.98 -31.46 20.83
N LYS A 232 -8.92 -32.28 20.74
CA LYS A 232 -7.95 -32.46 21.83
C LYS A 232 -6.81 -31.46 21.68
N LEU A 233 -6.51 -30.78 22.77
CA LEU A 233 -5.60 -29.66 22.85
C LEU A 233 -4.60 -29.88 23.98
N VAL A 234 -3.37 -29.40 23.81
CA VAL A 234 -2.41 -29.23 24.90
C VAL A 234 -1.93 -27.79 24.98
N LEU A 235 -1.88 -27.23 26.20
CA LEU A 235 -1.33 -25.90 26.46
C LEU A 235 0.17 -25.90 26.14
N SER A 236 0.60 -24.99 25.26
CA SER A 236 1.99 -24.88 24.79
C SER A 236 2.70 -23.67 25.42
N GLY A 237 4.01 -23.80 25.68
CA GLY A 237 4.85 -22.71 26.15
C GLY A 237 5.36 -21.81 25.02
N GLU A 238 5.54 -20.51 25.30
CA GLU A 238 6.21 -19.56 24.40
C GLU A 238 7.58 -20.09 23.94
N LYS A 239 8.36 -20.66 24.87
CA LYS A 239 9.68 -21.25 24.62
C LYS A 239 9.65 -22.54 23.78
N GLU A 240 8.53 -23.26 23.77
CA GLU A 240 8.33 -24.49 22.99
C GLU A 240 7.65 -24.24 21.63
N SER A 241 7.21 -23.00 21.38
CA SER A 241 6.46 -22.61 20.20
C SER A 241 7.37 -22.09 19.08
N GLU A 242 6.94 -22.32 17.83
CA GLU A 242 7.51 -21.67 16.63
C GLU A 242 7.36 -20.12 16.65
N LEU A 243 6.58 -19.60 17.62
CA LEU A 243 6.24 -18.18 17.77
C LEU A 243 7.26 -17.42 18.62
N LYS A 244 8.22 -18.11 19.27
CA LYS A 244 9.24 -17.48 20.13
C LYS A 244 9.93 -16.26 19.48
N PRO A 245 10.43 -16.31 18.23
CA PRO A 245 11.08 -15.15 17.60
C PRO A 245 10.13 -13.97 17.42
N VAL A 246 8.83 -14.26 17.23
CA VAL A 246 7.79 -13.24 17.01
C VAL A 246 7.45 -12.54 18.32
N PHE A 247 7.33 -13.28 19.43
CA PHE A 247 7.17 -12.69 20.77
C PHE A 247 8.42 -11.90 21.22
N GLU A 248 9.63 -12.38 20.90
CA GLU A 248 10.87 -11.65 21.17
C GLU A 248 11.02 -10.36 20.34
N TYR A 249 10.55 -10.35 19.08
CA TYR A 249 10.48 -9.16 18.24
C TYR A 249 9.46 -8.16 18.79
N ILE A 250 8.23 -8.62 19.06
CA ILE A 250 7.14 -7.86 19.69
C ILE A 250 7.58 -7.20 21.00
N GLY A 251 8.29 -7.95 21.85
CA GLY A 251 8.78 -7.45 23.13
C GLY A 251 9.80 -6.32 23.01
N LYS A 252 10.56 -6.26 21.91
CA LYS A 252 11.52 -5.19 21.60
C LYS A 252 10.86 -3.97 20.97
N GLU A 253 9.90 -4.15 20.07
CA GLU A 253 9.17 -3.04 19.46
C GLU A 253 8.29 -2.30 20.49
N ILE A 254 7.83 -2.98 21.55
CA ILE A 254 6.97 -2.41 22.60
C ILE A 254 7.70 -2.05 23.91
N SER A 255 8.97 -2.43 24.11
CA SER A 255 9.67 -2.20 25.41
C SER A 255 9.67 -0.75 25.86
N ASP A 256 9.64 0.19 24.91
CA ASP A 256 9.89 1.61 25.13
C ASP A 256 8.59 2.44 25.16
N THR A 257 7.42 1.83 24.90
CA THR A 257 6.16 2.58 24.65
C THR A 257 5.00 2.15 25.57
N THR A 258 5.07 2.50 26.84
CA THR A 258 4.07 2.14 27.88
C THR A 258 2.88 3.10 28.02
N ASP A 259 2.79 4.13 27.18
CA ASP A 259 1.82 5.21 27.31
C ASP A 259 0.52 5.02 26.51
N LEU A 260 -0.50 5.79 26.92
CA LEU A 260 -1.82 5.88 26.30
C LEU A 260 -1.76 6.10 24.77
N SER A 261 -0.72 6.78 24.28
CA SER A 261 -0.46 7.05 22.86
C SER A 261 -0.18 5.81 22.02
N SER A 262 0.32 4.72 22.62
CA SER A 262 0.66 3.45 21.93
C SER A 262 -0.58 2.78 21.34
N ILE A 263 -1.74 2.95 21.97
CA ILE A 263 -3.02 2.35 21.52
C ILE A 263 -3.46 2.93 20.16
N GLY A 264 -3.27 4.23 19.95
CA GLY A 264 -3.53 4.83 18.64
C GLY A 264 -2.58 4.31 17.56
N SER A 265 -1.30 4.09 17.89
CA SER A 265 -0.31 3.53 16.96
C SER A 265 -0.65 2.08 16.60
N LEU A 266 -1.11 1.30 17.58
CA LEU A 266 -1.65 -0.04 17.35
C LEU A 266 -2.88 -0.03 16.45
N TYR A 267 -3.83 0.90 16.63
CA TYR A 267 -4.96 1.06 15.71
C TYR A 267 -4.49 1.38 14.28
N MET A 268 -3.46 2.23 14.08
CA MET A 268 -2.89 2.46 12.75
C MET A 268 -2.29 1.18 12.17
N ALA A 269 -1.51 0.43 12.95
CA ALA A 269 -0.85 -0.79 12.52
C ALA A 269 -1.85 -1.94 12.21
N MET A 270 -3.02 -1.93 12.85
CA MET A 270 -4.17 -2.78 12.52
C MET A 270 -4.97 -2.30 11.28
N GLY A 271 -4.57 -1.20 10.63
CA GLY A 271 -5.32 -0.57 9.54
C GLY A 271 -6.63 0.13 9.97
N LYS A 272 -6.90 0.22 11.28
CA LYS A 272 -8.10 0.85 11.87
C LYS A 272 -7.90 2.37 12.01
N ILE A 273 -7.54 3.03 10.91
CA ILE A 273 -7.12 4.45 10.85
C ILE A 273 -8.15 5.39 11.48
N ASN A 274 -9.45 5.23 11.17
CA ASN A 274 -10.52 6.07 11.72
C ASN A 274 -10.67 5.97 13.24
N GLU A 275 -10.45 4.77 13.81
CA GLU A 275 -10.54 4.60 15.27
C GLU A 275 -9.27 5.13 15.95
N SER A 276 -8.10 5.03 15.31
CA SER A 276 -6.88 5.72 15.74
C SER A 276 -7.07 7.24 15.81
N GLU A 277 -7.65 7.86 14.76
CA GLU A 277 -7.85 9.31 14.70
C GLU A 277 -8.84 9.79 15.79
N ARG A 278 -9.94 9.06 15.99
CA ARG A 278 -10.90 9.31 17.08
C ARG A 278 -10.24 9.18 18.44
N TYR A 279 -9.42 8.15 18.64
CA TYR A 279 -8.76 7.88 19.88
C TYR A 279 -7.80 9.03 20.27
N TYR A 280 -6.93 9.49 19.36
CA TYR A 280 -6.05 10.62 19.64
C TYR A 280 -6.80 11.93 19.89
N LYS A 281 -7.92 12.18 19.20
CA LYS A 281 -8.80 13.32 19.49
C LYS A 281 -9.40 13.24 20.89
N HIS A 282 -9.96 12.08 21.27
CA HIS A 282 -10.51 11.85 22.62
C HIS A 282 -9.46 12.04 23.72
N VAL A 283 -8.25 11.51 23.51
CA VAL A 283 -7.13 11.74 24.43
C VAL A 283 -6.87 13.25 24.55
N LEU A 284 -6.69 13.98 23.45
CA LEU A 284 -6.45 15.43 23.45
C LEU A 284 -7.55 16.23 24.15
N ASP A 285 -8.82 15.88 23.96
CA ASP A 285 -9.97 16.53 24.62
C ASP A 285 -9.97 16.32 26.15
N SER A 286 -9.29 15.28 26.64
CA SER A 286 -9.13 14.96 28.08
C SER A 286 -7.88 15.57 28.72
N LEU A 287 -6.91 16.05 27.93
CA LEU A 287 -5.66 16.60 28.45
C LEU A 287 -5.85 18.02 28.99
N GLN A 288 -5.07 18.38 30.02
CA GLN A 288 -4.97 19.76 30.47
C GLN A 288 -4.11 20.59 29.50
N GLN A 289 -4.21 21.91 29.61
CA GLN A 289 -3.32 22.81 28.90
C GLN A 289 -1.86 22.55 29.34
N ASP A 290 -0.96 22.46 28.37
CA ASP A 290 0.48 22.16 28.52
C ASP A 290 0.83 20.74 29.02
N ASP A 291 -0.07 19.76 28.84
CA ASP A 291 0.20 18.34 29.11
C ASP A 291 1.29 17.75 28.18
N PRO A 292 2.33 17.07 28.70
CA PRO A 292 3.46 16.56 27.92
C PRO A 292 3.10 15.43 26.94
N ARG A 293 1.88 14.86 27.00
CA ARG A 293 1.41 13.84 26.05
C ARG A 293 0.81 14.46 24.78
N ALA A 294 0.49 15.75 24.80
CA ALA A 294 -0.13 16.44 23.66
C ALA A 294 0.74 16.44 22.38
N PRO A 295 2.07 16.71 22.42
CA PRO A 295 2.93 16.66 21.23
C PRO A 295 2.88 15.32 20.50
N GLY A 296 3.00 14.21 21.23
CA GLY A 296 2.91 12.85 20.68
C GLY A 296 1.57 12.56 20.00
N CYS A 297 0.45 13.02 20.59
CA CYS A 297 -0.87 12.88 19.97
C CYS A 297 -1.00 13.67 18.65
N TYR A 298 -0.50 14.91 18.61
CA TYR A 298 -0.47 15.69 17.36
C TYR A 298 0.46 15.07 16.31
N ASN A 299 1.62 14.54 16.68
CA ASN A 299 2.49 13.84 15.76
C ASN A 299 1.79 12.63 15.11
N ASN A 300 1.08 11.83 15.89
CA ASN A 300 0.41 10.64 15.36
C ASN A 300 -0.84 10.99 14.53
N LEU A 301 -1.56 12.07 14.87
CA LEU A 301 -2.56 12.68 13.97
C LEU A 301 -1.93 13.22 12.67
N GLY A 302 -0.67 13.66 12.71
CA GLY A 302 0.11 13.99 11.52
C GLY A 302 0.41 12.76 10.65
N LEU A 303 0.81 11.65 11.26
CA LEU A 303 1.04 10.37 10.57
C LEU A 303 -0.25 9.81 9.95
N ILE A 304 -1.39 9.93 10.64
CA ILE A 304 -2.72 9.57 10.10
C ILE A 304 -3.07 10.43 8.88
N ALA A 305 -2.93 11.75 8.98
CA ALA A 305 -3.22 12.65 7.86
C ALA A 305 -2.31 12.35 6.65
N PHE A 306 -1.02 12.07 6.90
CA PHE A 306 -0.04 11.78 5.86
C PHE A 306 -0.28 10.42 5.17
N PHE A 307 -0.25 9.32 5.92
CA PHE A 307 -0.32 7.96 5.35
C PHE A 307 -1.75 7.46 5.12
N GLY A 308 -2.70 7.87 5.97
CA GLY A 308 -4.07 7.36 5.96
C GLY A 308 -5.04 8.18 5.10
N GLU A 309 -4.86 9.50 5.05
CA GLU A 309 -5.75 10.42 4.31
C GLU A 309 -5.09 11.01 3.06
N GLY A 310 -3.76 11.06 2.99
CA GLY A 310 -3.03 11.79 1.94
C GLY A 310 -3.13 13.31 2.05
N ASP A 311 -3.59 13.84 3.19
CA ASP A 311 -3.73 15.27 3.44
C ASP A 311 -2.43 15.85 4.00
N TYR A 312 -1.55 16.26 3.08
CA TYR A 312 -0.26 16.87 3.40
C TYR A 312 -0.37 18.22 4.13
N ASP A 313 -1.48 18.96 3.99
CA ASP A 313 -1.67 20.24 4.69
C ASP A 313 -2.07 20.01 6.15
N LYS A 314 -3.00 19.07 6.40
CA LYS A 314 -3.36 18.62 7.75
C LYS A 314 -2.18 17.94 8.46
N ALA A 315 -1.39 17.14 7.74
CA ALA A 315 -0.16 16.55 8.27
C ALA A 315 0.84 17.63 8.69
N TYR A 316 1.13 18.60 7.82
CA TYR A 316 2.03 19.73 8.12
C TYR A 316 1.58 20.51 9.36
N LEU A 317 0.29 20.84 9.45
CA LEU A 317 -0.29 21.57 10.58
C LEU A 317 -0.14 20.80 11.90
N ASN A 318 -0.42 19.49 11.88
CA ASN A 318 -0.30 18.62 13.05
C ASN A 318 1.15 18.49 13.53
N TYR A 319 2.12 18.24 12.65
CA TYR A 319 3.53 18.17 13.03
C TYR A 319 4.08 19.52 13.52
N THR A 320 3.67 20.64 12.90
CA THR A 320 4.03 21.98 13.36
C THR A 320 3.52 22.23 14.77
N LYS A 321 2.27 21.82 15.07
CA LYS A 321 1.66 21.95 16.39
C LYS A 321 2.32 21.04 17.43
N ALA A 322 2.73 19.82 17.05
CA ALA A 322 3.51 18.94 17.92
C ALA A 322 4.84 19.60 18.32
N LEU A 323 5.60 20.10 17.34
CA LEU A 323 6.86 20.82 17.54
C LEU A 323 6.67 22.07 18.43
N GLU A 324 5.66 22.90 18.18
CA GLU A 324 5.37 24.08 18.99
C GLU A 324 5.01 23.77 20.45
N LEU A 325 4.36 22.64 20.72
CA LEU A 325 4.00 22.22 22.07
C LEU A 325 5.19 21.63 22.80
N GLU A 326 5.97 20.77 22.14
CA GLU A 326 7.21 20.18 22.67
C GLU A 326 8.21 21.28 23.09
N MET A 327 8.42 22.28 22.23
CA MET A 327 9.29 23.43 22.53
C MET A 327 8.79 24.33 23.68
N LYS A 328 7.52 24.20 24.11
CA LYS A 328 6.95 24.92 25.27
C LYS A 328 7.04 24.11 26.56
N LEU A 329 7.35 22.82 26.50
CA LEU A 329 7.50 22.01 27.71
C LEU A 329 8.67 22.52 28.58
N PRO A 330 8.62 22.38 29.91
CA PRO A 330 9.70 22.79 30.80
C PRO A 330 11.05 22.11 30.52
N VAL A 331 11.01 20.90 29.95
CA VAL A 331 12.17 20.12 29.50
C VAL A 331 11.82 19.47 28.16
N PRO A 332 12.10 20.13 27.01
CA PRO A 332 11.78 19.59 25.69
C PRO A 332 12.68 18.41 25.30
N ASP A 333 12.08 17.32 24.83
CA ASP A 333 12.80 16.14 24.36
C ASP A 333 13.40 16.40 22.96
N GLN A 334 14.73 16.44 22.89
CA GLN A 334 15.47 16.69 21.65
C GLN A 334 15.28 15.58 20.60
N SER A 335 15.02 14.34 21.02
CA SER A 335 14.70 13.21 20.14
C SER A 335 13.31 13.37 19.51
N ASN A 336 12.32 13.86 20.27
CA ASN A 336 11.01 14.19 19.73
C ASN A 336 11.08 15.36 18.74
N ILE A 337 11.80 16.43 19.10
CA ILE A 337 12.01 17.59 18.22
C ILE A 337 12.68 17.17 16.89
N ALA A 338 13.68 16.29 16.94
CA ALA A 338 14.31 15.73 15.74
C ALA A 338 13.28 15.00 14.86
N ASN A 339 12.50 14.08 15.45
CA ASN A 339 11.45 13.34 14.74
C ASN A 339 10.39 14.27 14.11
N TYR A 340 9.99 15.35 14.79
CA TYR A 340 9.02 16.31 14.24
C TYR A 340 9.60 17.10 13.06
N TYR A 341 10.87 17.50 13.12
CA TYR A 341 11.56 18.07 11.96
C TYR A 341 11.70 17.08 10.79
N TYR A 342 11.99 15.81 11.06
CA TYR A 342 12.02 14.76 10.03
C TYR A 342 10.65 14.60 9.33
N ASN A 343 9.58 14.54 10.12
CA ASN A 343 8.22 14.40 9.61
C ASN A 343 7.79 15.64 8.80
N LEU A 344 8.09 16.85 9.28
CA LEU A 344 7.89 18.09 8.51
C LEU A 344 8.69 18.08 7.19
N GLY A 345 9.96 17.64 7.21
CA GLY A 345 10.79 17.51 6.01
C GLY A 345 10.17 16.57 4.97
N THR A 346 9.58 15.47 5.43
CA THR A 346 8.91 14.46 4.59
C THR A 346 7.66 15.02 3.91
N VAL A 347 6.79 15.69 4.69
CA VAL A 347 5.61 16.37 4.14
C VAL A 347 6.01 17.46 3.13
N LEU A 348 7.06 18.23 3.42
CA LEU A 348 7.55 19.28 2.54
C LEU A 348 8.14 18.74 1.23
N ARG A 349 8.84 17.59 1.26
CA ARG A 349 9.37 16.95 0.04
C ARG A 349 8.22 16.50 -0.87
N ASP A 350 7.20 15.85 -0.32
CA ASP A 350 6.09 15.33 -1.11
C ASP A 350 5.17 16.45 -1.63
N LYS A 351 5.15 17.61 -0.95
CA LYS A 351 4.63 18.89 -1.48
C LYS A 351 5.55 19.60 -2.48
N MET A 352 6.66 18.97 -2.88
CA MET A 352 7.70 19.50 -3.80
C MET A 352 8.42 20.78 -3.29
N GLN A 353 8.37 21.05 -1.99
CA GLN A 353 9.00 22.20 -1.33
C GLN A 353 10.43 21.88 -0.88
N TYR A 354 11.25 21.38 -1.81
CA TYR A 354 12.53 20.72 -1.55
C TYR A 354 13.51 21.52 -0.66
N TYR A 355 13.65 22.83 -0.86
CA TYR A 355 14.55 23.65 -0.03
C TYR A 355 14.09 23.77 1.43
N GLN A 356 12.78 23.76 1.68
CA GLN A 356 12.24 23.73 3.04
C GLN A 356 12.38 22.32 3.64
N ALA A 357 12.25 21.27 2.83
CA ALA A 357 12.54 19.91 3.25
C ALA A 357 14.02 19.75 3.69
N LEU A 358 14.98 20.28 2.91
CA LEU A 358 16.41 20.29 3.28
C LEU A 358 16.67 20.97 4.62
N ASP A 359 16.08 22.15 4.88
CA ASP A 359 16.23 22.87 6.14
C ASP A 359 15.70 22.06 7.34
N ASN A 360 14.53 21.44 7.21
CA ASN A 360 13.94 20.61 8.26
C ASN A 360 14.74 19.32 8.48
N TYR A 361 15.10 18.59 7.44
CA TYR A 361 15.95 17.39 7.56
C TYR A 361 17.34 17.72 8.11
N SER A 362 17.93 18.88 7.80
CA SER A 362 19.22 19.30 8.36
C SER A 362 19.13 19.60 9.86
N LYS A 363 18.01 20.18 10.32
CA LYS A 363 17.73 20.37 11.76
C LYS A 363 17.56 19.03 12.47
N SER A 364 16.79 18.11 11.89
CA SER A 364 16.65 16.74 12.37
C SER A 364 18.00 16.04 12.48
N LEU A 365 18.81 16.07 11.42
CA LEU A 365 20.14 15.46 11.39
C LEU A 365 21.03 16.00 12.52
N ASN A 366 21.10 17.32 12.69
CA ASN A 366 21.94 17.94 13.71
C ASN A 366 21.52 17.51 15.13
N LEU A 367 20.22 17.51 15.42
CA LEU A 367 19.69 17.04 16.71
C LEU A 367 19.94 15.54 16.93
N SER A 368 19.75 14.70 15.90
CA SER A 368 20.06 13.27 15.96
C SER A 368 21.54 13.00 16.22
N VAL A 369 22.45 13.73 15.57
CA VAL A 369 23.91 13.63 15.83
C VAL A 369 24.25 14.04 17.26
N ILE A 370 23.64 15.12 17.77
CA ILE A 370 23.87 15.59 19.16
C ILE A 370 23.37 14.57 20.19
N HIS A 371 22.20 13.97 19.97
CA HIS A 371 21.54 13.11 20.95
C HIS A 371 21.99 11.64 20.89
N PHE A 372 22.15 11.08 19.68
CA PHE A 372 22.46 9.66 19.48
C PHE A 372 23.87 9.39 18.95
N GLY A 373 24.56 10.42 18.43
CA GLY A 373 25.85 10.28 17.77
C GLY A 373 25.76 10.18 16.24
N TYR A 374 26.93 10.23 15.60
CA TYR A 374 27.06 10.19 14.14
C TYR A 374 26.68 8.81 13.57
N ASP A 375 27.21 7.75 14.18
CA ASP A 375 26.99 6.35 13.79
C ASP A 375 25.77 5.76 14.51
N HIS A 376 24.58 6.28 14.26
CA HIS A 376 23.33 5.77 14.85
C HIS A 376 22.20 5.67 13.82
N ILE A 377 21.30 4.68 13.99
CA ILE A 377 20.24 4.39 13.02
C ILE A 377 19.28 5.58 12.78
N ARG A 378 18.94 6.36 13.82
CA ARG A 378 18.13 7.59 13.66
C ARG A 378 18.88 8.72 12.91
N THR A 379 20.20 8.68 12.87
CA THR A 379 21.05 9.62 12.13
C THR A 379 21.15 9.20 10.66
N GLU A 380 21.30 7.90 10.41
CA GLU A 380 21.22 7.25 9.10
C GLU A 380 19.96 7.63 8.33
N THR A 381 18.79 7.60 8.98
CA THR A 381 17.50 7.85 8.31
C THR A 381 17.42 9.31 7.82
N CYS A 382 18.06 10.24 8.53
CA CYS A 382 18.18 11.63 8.09
C CYS A 382 19.08 11.77 6.86
N TYR A 383 20.20 11.04 6.78
CA TYR A 383 21.05 11.01 5.59
C TYR A 383 20.32 10.41 4.38
N TYR A 384 19.59 9.30 4.56
CA TYR A 384 18.76 8.72 3.48
C TYR A 384 17.75 9.74 2.94
N ALA A 385 17.06 10.45 3.84
CA ALA A 385 16.07 11.46 3.46
C ALA A 385 16.69 12.67 2.74
N LEU A 386 17.84 13.19 3.21
CA LEU A 386 18.59 14.24 2.51
C LEU A 386 19.05 13.77 1.11
N GLY A 387 19.52 12.53 0.98
CA GLY A 387 19.86 11.92 -0.30
C GLY A 387 18.70 11.93 -1.29
N ASN A 388 17.49 11.61 -0.84
CA ASN A 388 16.27 11.68 -1.65
C ASN A 388 15.96 13.11 -2.10
N VAL A 389 16.02 14.10 -1.21
CA VAL A 389 15.75 15.51 -1.61
C VAL A 389 16.81 16.05 -2.58
N TYR A 390 18.07 15.65 -2.43
CA TYR A 390 19.12 15.99 -3.40
C TYR A 390 18.94 15.28 -4.75
N MET A 391 18.40 14.05 -4.79
CA MET A 391 18.00 13.38 -6.03
C MET A 391 16.86 14.10 -6.75
N ASP A 392 15.87 14.62 -6.03
CA ASP A 392 14.76 15.39 -6.59
C ASP A 392 15.22 16.74 -7.14
N LEU A 393 16.14 17.40 -6.44
CA LEU A 393 16.84 18.62 -6.89
C LEU A 393 17.90 18.37 -8.00
N GLN A 394 18.11 17.11 -8.40
CA GLN A 394 19.13 16.69 -9.38
C GLN A 394 20.58 17.03 -8.98
N ASN A 395 20.83 17.25 -7.69
CA ASN A 395 22.17 17.44 -7.14
C ASN A 395 22.77 16.06 -6.78
N TYR A 396 23.19 15.34 -7.82
CA TYR A 396 23.63 13.95 -7.69
C TYR A 396 24.95 13.77 -6.92
N ASP A 397 25.76 14.82 -6.76
CA ASP A 397 26.98 14.78 -5.94
C ASP A 397 26.65 14.72 -4.45
N LEU A 398 25.81 15.64 -3.95
CA LEU A 398 25.39 15.59 -2.54
C LEU A 398 24.48 14.39 -2.26
N ALA A 399 23.68 13.94 -3.23
CA ALA A 399 22.87 12.74 -3.07
C ALA A 399 23.72 11.48 -2.84
N VAL A 400 24.82 11.29 -3.60
CA VAL A 400 25.65 10.08 -3.46
C VAL A 400 26.47 10.09 -2.17
N GLU A 401 26.91 11.26 -1.71
CA GLU A 401 27.54 11.44 -0.40
C GLU A 401 26.60 11.01 0.74
N ASN A 402 25.37 11.54 0.73
CA ASN A 402 24.37 11.23 1.75
C ASN A 402 23.94 9.74 1.74
N TYR A 403 23.71 9.15 0.56
CA TYR A 403 23.39 7.71 0.48
C TYR A 403 24.58 6.81 0.87
N ASN A 404 25.82 7.22 0.61
CA ASN A 404 26.98 6.44 1.04
C ASN A 404 27.12 6.45 2.58
N HIS A 405 26.95 7.60 3.24
CA HIS A 405 26.98 7.65 4.71
C HIS A 405 25.83 6.85 5.34
N CYS A 406 24.62 6.94 4.79
CA CYS A 406 23.51 6.07 5.15
C CYS A 406 23.92 4.58 5.02
N LEU A 407 24.45 4.16 3.86
CA LEU A 407 24.86 2.77 3.63
C LEU A 407 26.02 2.30 4.52
N GLU A 408 26.92 3.20 4.92
CA GLU A 408 28.02 2.92 5.86
C GLU A 408 27.47 2.61 7.25
N ILE A 409 26.58 3.44 7.78
CA ILE A 409 25.93 3.21 9.08
C ILE A 409 25.06 1.95 9.03
N GLN A 410 24.26 1.76 7.96
CA GLN A 410 23.45 0.54 7.77
C GLN A 410 24.31 -0.73 7.88
N LYS A 411 25.47 -0.79 7.21
CA LYS A 411 26.38 -1.96 7.27
C LYS A 411 27.01 -2.20 8.64
N GLN A 412 27.07 -1.19 9.50
CA GLN A 412 27.64 -1.33 10.84
C GLN A 412 26.64 -1.92 11.86
N PHE A 413 25.35 -1.61 11.71
CA PHE A 413 24.32 -1.96 12.70
C PHE A 413 23.27 -2.97 12.23
N LEU A 414 23.10 -3.15 10.91
CA LEU A 414 22.09 -4.03 10.35
C LEU A 414 22.75 -5.31 9.77
N PRO A 415 22.05 -6.46 9.79
CA PRO A 415 22.48 -7.67 9.09
C PRO A 415 22.72 -7.42 7.59
N GLU A 416 23.63 -8.17 6.95
CA GLU A 416 23.95 -8.01 5.52
C GLU A 416 22.74 -8.17 4.58
N ASN A 417 21.70 -8.87 5.05
CA ASN A 417 20.44 -9.11 4.35
C ASN A 417 19.28 -8.19 4.79
N HIS A 418 19.51 -7.12 5.56
CA HIS A 418 18.44 -6.22 5.98
C HIS A 418 17.83 -5.46 4.78
N PRO A 419 16.48 -5.35 4.67
CA PRO A 419 15.81 -4.70 3.54
C PRO A 419 16.29 -3.27 3.26
N ASP A 420 16.61 -2.49 4.30
CA ASP A 420 17.05 -1.09 4.16
C ASP A 420 18.34 -0.94 3.35
N LEU A 421 19.26 -1.91 3.42
CA LEU A 421 20.45 -1.92 2.55
C LEU A 421 20.03 -2.00 1.08
N ALA A 422 19.01 -2.80 0.76
CA ALA A 422 18.51 -2.91 -0.62
C ALA A 422 17.83 -1.61 -1.10
N LEU A 423 17.12 -0.90 -0.22
CA LEU A 423 16.56 0.42 -0.53
C LEU A 423 17.65 1.42 -0.88
N THR A 424 18.68 1.55 -0.05
CA THR A 424 19.80 2.48 -0.28
C THR A 424 20.60 2.11 -1.53
N LEU A 425 20.89 0.81 -1.74
CA LEU A 425 21.55 0.33 -2.95
C LEU A 425 20.72 0.64 -4.21
N ASN A 426 19.40 0.50 -4.16
CA ASN A 426 18.51 0.89 -5.26
C ASN A 426 18.57 2.39 -5.58
N CYS A 427 18.58 3.26 -4.56
CA CYS A 427 18.72 4.70 -4.76
C CYS A 427 20.07 5.07 -5.38
N ILE A 428 21.16 4.45 -4.92
CA ILE A 428 22.51 4.63 -5.51
C ILE A 428 22.54 4.13 -6.97
N GLY A 429 21.90 3.00 -7.28
CA GLY A 429 21.77 2.50 -8.66
C GLY A 429 21.01 3.48 -9.58
N LEU A 430 19.94 4.10 -9.08
CA LEU A 430 19.20 5.13 -9.80
C LEU A 430 20.02 6.41 -9.99
N LEU A 431 20.85 6.77 -9.02
CA LEU A 431 21.75 7.92 -9.09
C LEU A 431 22.79 7.74 -10.20
N TYR A 432 23.53 6.64 -10.24
CA TYR A 432 24.52 6.40 -11.30
C TYR A 432 23.89 6.36 -12.71
N LYS A 433 22.67 5.85 -12.83
CA LYS A 433 21.88 5.94 -14.07
C LYS A 433 21.58 7.39 -14.47
N LYS A 434 21.14 8.24 -13.53
CA LYS A 434 20.74 9.64 -13.82
C LYS A 434 21.92 10.60 -14.02
N LYS A 435 22.99 10.43 -13.22
CA LYS A 435 24.14 11.35 -13.17
C LYS A 435 25.07 11.16 -14.36
N ASP A 436 25.62 9.95 -14.48
CA ASP A 436 26.74 9.65 -15.37
C ASP A 436 26.31 8.82 -16.59
N ASN A 437 25.03 8.42 -16.66
CA ASN A 437 24.55 7.33 -17.53
C ASN A 437 25.36 6.02 -17.33
N ASN A 438 25.88 5.79 -16.12
CA ASN A 438 26.69 4.62 -15.80
C ASN A 438 25.80 3.42 -15.50
N TYR A 439 25.32 2.80 -16.58
CA TYR A 439 24.39 1.69 -16.54
C TYR A 439 25.00 0.41 -15.96
N GLU A 440 26.32 0.20 -16.09
CA GLU A 440 27.00 -0.96 -15.51
C GLU A 440 27.01 -0.90 -13.98
N LEU A 441 27.34 0.26 -13.40
CA LEU A 441 27.21 0.46 -11.95
C LEU A 441 25.75 0.36 -11.52
N ALA A 442 24.82 1.00 -12.23
CA ALA A 442 23.39 0.90 -11.92
C ALA A 442 22.90 -0.56 -11.87
N MET A 443 23.27 -1.38 -12.87
CA MET A 443 22.95 -2.81 -12.90
C MET A 443 23.58 -3.56 -11.71
N SER A 444 24.84 -3.27 -11.36
CA SER A 444 25.51 -3.89 -10.22
C SER A 444 24.80 -3.59 -8.90
N TYR A 445 24.39 -2.34 -8.69
CA TYR A 445 23.65 -1.92 -7.49
C TYR A 445 22.26 -2.53 -7.41
N TYR A 446 21.48 -2.50 -8.50
CA TYR A 446 20.16 -3.15 -8.54
C TYR A 446 20.23 -4.66 -8.34
N THR A 447 21.25 -5.34 -8.90
CA THR A 447 21.42 -6.79 -8.74
C THR A 447 21.76 -7.15 -7.29
N LYS A 448 22.57 -6.33 -6.59
CA LYS A 448 22.85 -6.50 -5.16
C LYS A 448 21.59 -6.27 -4.32
N ALA A 449 20.86 -5.18 -4.58
CA ALA A 449 19.59 -4.89 -3.90
C ALA A 449 18.59 -6.04 -4.07
N LEU A 450 18.41 -6.53 -5.30
CA LEU A 450 17.55 -7.67 -5.60
C LEU A 450 17.98 -8.94 -4.86
N SER A 451 19.28 -9.21 -4.73
CA SER A 451 19.77 -10.41 -4.03
C SER A 451 19.45 -10.40 -2.53
N ILE A 452 19.48 -9.22 -1.90
CA ILE A 452 19.06 -9.03 -0.50
C ILE A 452 17.54 -9.17 -0.38
N GLN A 453 16.80 -8.48 -1.24
CA GLN A 453 15.34 -8.53 -1.31
C GLN A 453 14.79 -9.96 -1.51
N LEU A 454 15.40 -10.76 -2.38
CA LEU A 454 14.97 -12.15 -2.58
C LEU A 454 15.26 -13.06 -1.39
N ALA A 455 16.17 -12.68 -0.49
CA ALA A 455 16.46 -13.42 0.73
C ALA A 455 15.50 -13.08 1.90
N CYS A 456 14.90 -11.89 1.91
CA CYS A 456 14.13 -11.39 3.06
C CYS A 456 12.72 -10.89 2.75
N THR A 457 12.49 -10.27 1.60
CA THR A 457 11.20 -9.68 1.20
C THR A 457 10.81 -10.03 -0.26
N PRO A 458 10.84 -11.31 -0.67
CA PRO A 458 10.74 -11.71 -2.07
C PRO A 458 9.43 -11.33 -2.76
N ASP A 459 8.34 -11.18 -2.00
CA ASP A 459 7.00 -10.83 -2.48
C ASP A 459 6.58 -9.39 -2.07
N SER A 460 7.55 -8.49 -1.87
CA SER A 460 7.30 -7.06 -1.55
C SER A 460 7.29 -6.16 -2.78
N ASP A 461 6.60 -5.02 -2.68
CA ASP A 461 6.51 -4.02 -3.74
C ASP A 461 7.90 -3.48 -4.10
N GLU A 462 8.79 -3.30 -3.12
CA GLU A 462 10.19 -2.89 -3.31
C GLU A 462 10.96 -3.87 -4.20
N THR A 463 10.68 -5.18 -4.10
CA THR A 463 11.28 -6.22 -4.94
C THR A 463 10.75 -6.16 -6.37
N ALA A 464 9.44 -5.96 -6.54
CA ALA A 464 8.83 -5.75 -7.85
C ALA A 464 9.38 -4.49 -8.54
N ASP A 465 9.60 -3.42 -7.77
CA ASP A 465 10.19 -2.17 -8.25
C ASP A 465 11.65 -2.34 -8.71
N THR A 466 12.44 -3.15 -8.01
CA THR A 466 13.81 -3.51 -8.44
C THR A 466 13.81 -4.32 -9.74
N TYR A 467 12.88 -5.27 -9.88
CA TYR A 467 12.66 -5.98 -11.15
C TYR A 467 12.28 -5.02 -12.29
N VAL A 468 11.43 -4.02 -12.04
CA VAL A 468 11.10 -2.97 -13.03
C VAL A 468 12.34 -2.15 -13.40
N LYS A 469 13.16 -1.75 -12.43
CA LYS A 469 14.40 -0.96 -12.67
C LYS A 469 15.40 -1.73 -13.53
N ILE A 470 15.59 -3.03 -13.26
CA ILE A 470 16.45 -3.94 -14.06
C ILE A 470 15.86 -4.14 -15.46
N GLY A 471 14.56 -4.44 -15.58
CA GLY A 471 13.87 -4.63 -16.85
C GLY A 471 13.95 -3.40 -17.77
N ALA A 472 13.82 -2.20 -17.19
CA ALA A 472 13.97 -0.95 -17.93
C ALA A 472 15.39 -0.74 -18.47
N LEU A 473 16.42 -1.10 -17.68
CA LEU A 473 17.82 -0.99 -18.08
C LEU A 473 18.17 -1.99 -19.20
N LEU A 474 17.72 -3.24 -19.07
CA LEU A 474 17.85 -4.28 -20.10
C LEU A 474 17.16 -3.87 -21.41
N ALA A 475 15.97 -3.28 -21.33
CA ALA A 475 15.19 -2.84 -22.48
C ALA A 475 15.74 -1.61 -23.20
N GLY A 476 16.25 -0.62 -22.45
CA GLY A 476 16.76 0.64 -23.01
C GLY A 476 18.16 0.48 -23.60
N GLU A 477 19.11 0.10 -22.75
CA GLU A 477 20.53 0.28 -23.00
C GLU A 477 21.15 -0.98 -23.60
N TYR A 478 20.92 -2.13 -22.96
CA TYR A 478 21.42 -3.42 -23.44
C TYR A 478 20.59 -4.01 -24.59
N LYS A 479 19.38 -3.45 -24.83
CA LYS A 479 18.39 -3.92 -25.83
C LYS A 479 18.05 -5.42 -25.71
N ASN A 480 18.24 -6.00 -24.53
CA ASN A 480 17.94 -7.39 -24.22
C ASN A 480 16.45 -7.51 -23.86
N TYR A 481 15.60 -7.43 -24.88
CA TYR A 481 14.15 -7.49 -24.72
C TYR A 481 13.66 -8.81 -24.09
N PRO A 482 14.23 -10.01 -24.38
CA PRO A 482 13.82 -11.25 -23.70
C PRO A 482 14.00 -11.20 -22.18
N GLU A 483 15.17 -10.82 -21.67
CA GLU A 483 15.39 -10.74 -20.23
C GLU A 483 14.61 -9.60 -19.59
N ALA A 484 14.44 -8.47 -20.29
CA ALA A 484 13.61 -7.37 -19.80
C ALA A 484 12.15 -7.79 -19.58
N ILE A 485 11.56 -8.58 -20.49
CA ILE A 485 10.21 -9.14 -20.33
C ILE A 485 10.16 -10.07 -19.11
N ILE A 486 11.13 -10.98 -18.94
CA ILE A 486 11.16 -11.89 -17.77
C ILE A 486 11.19 -11.11 -16.44
N ASN A 487 11.94 -10.00 -16.36
CA ASN A 487 11.97 -9.18 -15.16
C ASN A 487 10.63 -8.47 -14.92
N TYR A 488 9.99 -7.93 -15.96
CA TYR A 488 8.64 -7.36 -15.84
C TYR A 488 7.56 -8.40 -15.49
N GLU A 489 7.65 -9.63 -16.00
CA GLU A 489 6.75 -10.73 -15.64
C GLU A 489 6.91 -11.14 -14.16
N LYS A 490 8.13 -11.11 -13.61
CA LYS A 490 8.36 -11.33 -12.17
C LYS A 490 7.76 -10.23 -11.30
N ALA A 491 7.89 -8.96 -11.72
CA ALA A 491 7.21 -7.85 -11.04
C ALA A 491 5.68 -8.00 -11.08
N LEU A 492 5.10 -8.38 -12.23
CA LEU A 492 3.67 -8.70 -12.33
C LEU A 492 3.27 -9.84 -11.38
N GLN A 493 4.06 -10.91 -11.27
CA GLN A 493 3.75 -12.03 -10.37
C GLN A 493 3.69 -11.62 -8.89
N ILE A 494 4.56 -10.70 -8.46
CA ILE A 494 4.53 -10.15 -7.09
C ILE A 494 3.25 -9.31 -6.90
N TYR A 495 2.95 -8.40 -7.82
CA TYR A 495 1.74 -7.56 -7.72
C TYR A 495 0.43 -8.35 -7.85
N ASP A 496 0.39 -9.42 -8.65
CA ASP A 496 -0.75 -10.35 -8.75
C ASP A 496 -0.93 -11.13 -7.42
N LYS A 497 0.16 -11.53 -6.74
CA LYS A 497 0.11 -12.13 -5.39
C LYS A 497 -0.39 -11.15 -4.33
N ALA A 498 0.06 -9.89 -4.40
CA ALA A 498 -0.36 -8.81 -3.51
C ALA A 498 -1.83 -8.38 -3.70
N GLN A 499 -2.53 -8.92 -4.72
CA GLN A 499 -3.92 -8.60 -5.05
C GLN A 499 -4.16 -7.10 -5.27
N LEU A 500 -3.19 -6.40 -5.87
CA LEU A 500 -3.33 -4.98 -6.17
C LEU A 500 -4.56 -4.73 -7.07
N PRO A 501 -5.26 -3.59 -6.91
CA PRO A 501 -6.39 -3.24 -7.77
C PRO A 501 -6.01 -3.29 -9.26
N GLU A 502 -6.91 -3.78 -10.12
CA GLU A 502 -6.65 -3.92 -11.56
C GLU A 502 -6.18 -2.61 -12.24
N ASN A 503 -6.58 -1.46 -11.69
CA ASN A 503 -6.21 -0.12 -12.17
C ASN A 503 -4.92 0.43 -11.53
N HIS A 504 -4.15 -0.36 -10.79
CA HIS A 504 -2.94 0.11 -10.13
C HIS A 504 -1.90 0.61 -11.16
N PRO A 505 -1.31 1.81 -10.99
CA PRO A 505 -0.41 2.40 -11.97
C PRO A 505 0.77 1.50 -12.39
N SER A 506 1.32 0.72 -11.46
CA SER A 506 2.43 -0.21 -11.76
C SER A 506 2.03 -1.34 -12.70
N LEU A 507 0.80 -1.88 -12.57
CA LEU A 507 0.27 -2.92 -13.47
C LEU A 507 0.06 -2.36 -14.88
N ILE A 508 -0.52 -1.16 -14.97
CA ILE A 508 -0.72 -0.42 -16.22
C ILE A 508 0.61 -0.18 -16.94
N LEU A 509 1.64 0.28 -16.20
CA LEU A 509 2.99 0.51 -16.71
C LEU A 509 3.65 -0.79 -17.20
N LEU A 510 3.54 -1.88 -16.43
CA LEU A 510 4.08 -3.19 -16.76
C LEU A 510 3.47 -3.75 -18.05
N HIS A 511 2.15 -3.78 -18.18
CA HIS A 511 1.49 -4.23 -19.42
C HIS A 511 1.87 -3.37 -20.64
N LYS A 512 1.93 -2.04 -20.48
CA LYS A 512 2.37 -1.10 -21.53
C LYS A 512 3.81 -1.38 -21.97
N ASN A 513 4.71 -1.65 -21.04
CA ASN A 513 6.11 -1.94 -21.33
C ASN A 513 6.30 -3.31 -21.98
N ILE A 514 5.69 -4.38 -21.45
CA ILE A 514 5.78 -5.73 -22.03
C ILE A 514 5.22 -5.73 -23.47
N ALA A 515 4.06 -5.10 -23.70
CA ALA A 515 3.48 -4.96 -25.04
C ALA A 515 4.39 -4.19 -26.02
N LEU A 516 5.10 -3.17 -25.54
CA LEU A 516 6.09 -2.44 -26.34
C LEU A 516 7.33 -3.29 -26.66
N LEU A 517 7.79 -4.14 -25.73
CA LEU A 517 8.93 -5.04 -25.97
C LEU A 517 8.59 -6.16 -26.94
N HIS A 518 7.42 -6.77 -26.84
CA HIS A 518 6.93 -7.72 -27.85
C HIS A 518 6.82 -7.06 -29.23
N LYS A 519 6.31 -5.82 -29.32
CA LYS A 519 6.32 -5.07 -30.59
C LYS A 519 7.75 -4.88 -31.14
N ARG A 520 8.74 -4.58 -30.29
CA ARG A 520 10.15 -4.41 -30.72
C ARG A 520 10.82 -5.74 -31.13
N ARG A 521 10.28 -6.87 -30.69
CA ARG A 521 10.68 -8.24 -31.08
C ARG A 521 9.92 -8.77 -32.30
N ASP A 522 8.97 -8.01 -32.85
CA ASP A 522 8.00 -8.43 -33.86
C ASP A 522 7.03 -9.54 -33.41
N ASP A 523 6.93 -9.79 -32.09
CA ASP A 523 5.98 -10.72 -31.46
C ASP A 523 4.57 -10.13 -31.41
N LYS A 524 3.99 -9.82 -32.58
CA LYS A 524 2.76 -9.04 -32.69
C LYS A 524 1.56 -9.62 -31.93
N GLU A 525 1.39 -10.95 -31.92
CA GLU A 525 0.27 -11.59 -31.22
C GLU A 525 0.32 -11.33 -29.70
N LEU A 526 1.52 -11.46 -29.10
CA LEU A 526 1.76 -11.16 -27.69
C LEU A 526 1.62 -9.66 -27.40
N ALA A 527 2.11 -8.79 -28.29
CA ALA A 527 1.92 -7.34 -28.17
C ALA A 527 0.43 -6.96 -28.19
N LEU A 528 -0.37 -7.55 -29.10
CA LEU A 528 -1.82 -7.34 -29.15
C LEU A 528 -2.53 -7.88 -27.90
N LYS A 529 -2.13 -9.05 -27.39
CA LYS A 529 -2.69 -9.62 -26.15
C LYS A 529 -2.53 -8.65 -24.97
N GLU A 530 -1.32 -8.17 -24.75
CA GLU A 530 -1.01 -7.26 -23.63
C GLU A 530 -1.62 -5.87 -23.81
N TYR A 531 -1.62 -5.29 -25.03
CA TYR A 531 -2.33 -4.03 -25.28
C TYR A 531 -3.86 -4.16 -25.11
N ASN A 532 -4.46 -5.30 -25.46
CA ASN A 532 -5.90 -5.52 -25.21
C ASN A 532 -6.22 -5.71 -23.73
N ARG A 533 -5.33 -6.35 -22.94
CA ARG A 533 -5.45 -6.43 -21.48
C ARG A 533 -5.35 -5.05 -20.83
N LEU A 534 -4.38 -4.24 -21.25
CA LEU A 534 -4.27 -2.85 -20.82
C LEU A 534 -5.51 -2.03 -21.20
N LEU A 535 -6.00 -2.17 -22.43
CA LEU A 535 -7.18 -1.44 -22.92
C LEU A 535 -8.45 -1.82 -22.16
N SER A 536 -8.65 -3.09 -21.78
CA SER A 536 -9.84 -3.49 -21.02
C SER A 536 -9.88 -2.87 -19.62
N ILE A 537 -8.73 -2.74 -18.96
CA ILE A 537 -8.58 -1.99 -17.71
C ILE A 537 -8.87 -0.51 -17.95
N GLN A 538 -8.21 0.11 -18.93
CA GLN A 538 -8.38 1.54 -19.23
C GLN A 538 -9.83 1.92 -19.59
N LEU A 539 -10.55 1.09 -20.34
CA LEU A 539 -11.97 1.31 -20.65
C LEU A 539 -12.89 1.20 -19.43
N LYS A 540 -12.51 0.40 -18.42
CA LYS A 540 -13.30 0.21 -17.18
C LYS A 540 -13.17 1.38 -16.21
N TYR A 541 -11.97 1.98 -16.11
CA TYR A 541 -11.68 3.01 -15.10
C TYR A 541 -11.45 4.42 -15.69
N CYS A 542 -10.88 4.53 -16.89
CA CYS A 542 -10.42 5.79 -17.49
C CYS A 542 -10.76 5.90 -19.00
N PRO A 543 -12.02 5.63 -19.46
CA PRO A 543 -12.34 5.43 -20.87
C PRO A 543 -12.03 6.64 -21.77
N TYR A 544 -12.10 7.86 -21.23
CA TYR A 544 -11.82 9.12 -21.94
C TYR A 544 -10.45 9.73 -21.60
N HIS A 545 -9.52 8.97 -21.01
CA HIS A 545 -8.17 9.48 -20.71
C HIS A 545 -7.26 9.42 -21.95
N PRO A 546 -6.35 10.39 -22.17
CA PRO A 546 -5.39 10.35 -23.27
C PRO A 546 -4.53 9.08 -23.38
N ASP A 547 -4.25 8.38 -22.27
CA ASP A 547 -3.55 7.09 -22.30
C ASP A 547 -4.36 5.95 -22.94
N THR A 548 -5.69 6.02 -22.86
CA THR A 548 -6.59 5.05 -23.52
C THR A 548 -6.53 5.25 -25.04
N ALA A 549 -6.44 6.49 -25.49
CA ALA A 549 -6.16 6.82 -26.89
C ALA A 549 -4.76 6.37 -27.33
N ASP A 550 -3.71 6.56 -26.52
CA ASP A 550 -2.36 6.05 -26.80
C ASP A 550 -2.36 4.51 -27.00
N THR A 551 -3.08 3.76 -26.17
CA THR A 551 -3.25 2.31 -26.34
C THR A 551 -3.96 1.96 -27.65
N TYR A 552 -5.04 2.66 -28.01
CA TYR A 552 -5.70 2.51 -29.32
C TYR A 552 -4.74 2.80 -30.49
N ILE A 553 -3.94 3.86 -30.40
CA ILE A 553 -2.93 4.20 -31.42
C ILE A 553 -1.88 3.09 -31.52
N ARG A 554 -1.43 2.51 -30.40
CA ARG A 554 -0.48 1.38 -30.40
C ARG A 554 -1.05 0.13 -31.07
N ILE A 555 -2.32 -0.19 -30.83
CA ILE A 555 -3.03 -1.28 -31.50
C ILE A 555 -3.19 -0.99 -33.00
N GLY A 556 -3.62 0.23 -33.37
CA GLY A 556 -3.73 0.65 -34.78
C GLY A 556 -2.40 0.55 -35.54
N ASN A 557 -1.31 0.99 -34.90
CA ASN A 557 0.05 0.89 -35.41
C ASN A 557 0.50 -0.57 -35.67
N LEU A 558 -0.03 -1.56 -34.93
CA LEU A 558 0.25 -2.98 -35.19
C LEU A 558 -0.53 -3.52 -36.40
N TYR A 559 -1.65 -2.90 -36.79
CA TYR A 559 -2.44 -3.31 -37.95
C TYR A 559 -2.07 -2.60 -39.26
N LEU A 560 -1.27 -1.52 -39.22
CA LEU A 560 -0.91 -0.71 -40.39
C LEU A 560 -0.51 -1.53 -41.62
N ASN A 561 0.38 -2.52 -41.49
CA ASN A 561 0.94 -3.25 -42.64
C ASN A 561 0.12 -4.49 -43.07
N GLU A 562 -1.03 -4.75 -42.45
CA GLU A 562 -1.85 -5.95 -42.73
C GLU A 562 -3.33 -5.63 -43.00
N ASN A 563 -3.89 -4.68 -42.27
CA ASN A 563 -5.32 -4.46 -42.24
C ASN A 563 -5.63 -2.98 -41.95
N TYR A 564 -5.67 -2.20 -43.02
CA TYR A 564 -5.97 -0.76 -42.99
C TYR A 564 -7.31 -0.44 -42.31
N THR A 565 -8.34 -1.28 -42.42
CA THR A 565 -9.64 -1.01 -41.77
C THR A 565 -9.56 -1.17 -40.25
N LYS A 566 -8.89 -2.22 -39.75
CA LYS A 566 -8.61 -2.36 -38.31
C LYS A 566 -7.71 -1.24 -37.80
N ALA A 567 -6.70 -0.81 -38.56
CA ALA A 567 -5.86 0.32 -38.18
C ALA A 567 -6.69 1.61 -38.06
N LEU A 568 -7.51 1.92 -39.07
CA LEU A 568 -8.38 3.10 -39.14
C LEU A 568 -9.36 3.12 -37.96
N THR A 569 -10.11 2.04 -37.72
CA THR A 569 -11.08 1.96 -36.61
C THR A 569 -10.46 2.18 -35.23
N ASN A 570 -9.21 1.76 -35.01
CA ASN A 570 -8.52 2.05 -33.74
C ASN A 570 -8.09 3.53 -33.66
N TYR A 571 -7.61 4.11 -34.76
CA TYR A 571 -7.28 5.54 -34.79
C TYR A 571 -8.49 6.46 -34.67
N GLU A 572 -9.65 6.09 -35.24
CA GLU A 572 -10.90 6.83 -35.09
C GLU A 572 -11.36 6.89 -33.63
N LYS A 573 -11.27 5.77 -32.90
CA LYS A 573 -11.54 5.72 -31.44
C LYS A 573 -10.56 6.57 -30.63
N ALA A 574 -9.28 6.53 -30.97
CA ALA A 574 -8.29 7.42 -30.33
C ALA A 574 -8.60 8.90 -30.59
N LEU A 575 -9.05 9.25 -31.80
CA LEU A 575 -9.42 10.61 -32.17
C LEU A 575 -10.70 11.06 -31.46
N GLU A 576 -11.69 10.19 -31.28
CA GLU A 576 -12.90 10.45 -30.48
C GLU A 576 -12.56 10.79 -29.01
N ILE A 577 -11.64 10.03 -28.41
CA ILE A 577 -11.12 10.31 -27.07
C ILE A 577 -10.39 11.65 -27.04
N TYR A 578 -9.47 11.93 -27.98
CA TYR A 578 -8.77 13.22 -28.01
C TYR A 578 -9.67 14.43 -28.31
N ASN A 579 -10.78 14.25 -29.03
CA ASN A 579 -11.77 15.31 -29.24
C ASN A 579 -12.60 15.62 -27.98
N SER A 580 -12.79 14.64 -27.10
CA SER A 580 -13.52 14.81 -25.83
C SER A 580 -12.61 15.19 -24.66
N SER A 581 -11.35 14.76 -24.71
CA SER A 581 -10.33 14.95 -23.68
C SER A 581 -8.97 15.18 -24.37
N PRO A 582 -8.63 16.44 -24.71
CA PRO A 582 -7.39 16.75 -25.41
C PRO A 582 -6.15 16.35 -24.59
N PRO A 583 -5.12 15.75 -25.21
CA PRO A 583 -3.84 15.53 -24.56
C PRO A 583 -3.14 16.86 -24.29
N SER A 584 -2.25 16.89 -23.30
CA SER A 584 -1.40 18.04 -23.00
C SER A 584 -0.47 18.43 -24.17
N ASN A 585 -0.25 17.51 -25.12
CA ASN A 585 0.58 17.71 -26.30
C ASN A 585 -0.24 17.56 -27.60
N CYS A 586 -0.54 18.69 -28.26
CA CYS A 586 -1.28 18.70 -29.52
C CYS A 586 -0.54 18.01 -30.69
N ALA A 587 0.78 17.77 -30.59
CA ALA A 587 1.55 17.08 -31.63
C ALA A 587 1.08 15.62 -31.85
N ASP A 588 0.54 14.98 -30.81
CA ASP A 588 0.03 13.61 -30.89
C ASP A 588 -1.26 13.54 -31.71
N ILE A 589 -2.16 14.52 -31.56
CA ILE A 589 -3.35 14.67 -32.42
C ILE A 589 -2.94 14.91 -33.88
N ALA A 590 -1.97 15.80 -34.13
CA ALA A 590 -1.50 16.07 -35.49
C ALA A 590 -0.89 14.83 -36.16
N SER A 591 -0.16 14.01 -35.39
CA SER A 591 0.43 12.75 -35.86
C SER A 591 -0.64 11.68 -36.12
N LEU A 592 -1.66 11.59 -35.27
CA LEU A 592 -2.81 10.72 -35.47
C LEU A 592 -3.59 11.08 -36.74
N LEU A 593 -3.92 12.37 -36.92
CA LEU A 593 -4.60 12.88 -38.11
C LEU A 593 -3.79 12.66 -39.40
N TYR A 594 -2.46 12.76 -39.33
CA TYR A 594 -1.58 12.39 -40.44
C TYR A 594 -1.70 10.89 -40.78
N ASN A 595 -1.68 9.99 -39.79
CA ASN A 595 -1.82 8.55 -40.02
C ASN A 595 -3.21 8.18 -40.57
N ILE A 596 -4.28 8.79 -40.07
CA ILE A 596 -5.65 8.62 -40.59
C ILE A 596 -5.73 9.14 -42.04
N GLY A 597 -5.14 10.31 -42.32
CA GLY A 597 -5.06 10.87 -43.68
C GLY A 597 -4.30 9.97 -44.66
N TRP A 598 -3.24 9.30 -44.19
CA TRP A 598 -2.51 8.30 -44.97
C TRP A 598 -3.34 7.04 -45.25
N LEU A 599 -4.06 6.50 -44.25
CA LEU A 599 -4.96 5.36 -44.48
C LEU A 599 -6.08 5.67 -45.49
N HIS A 600 -6.67 6.88 -45.44
CA HIS A 600 -7.63 7.30 -46.46
C HIS A 600 -6.97 7.48 -47.85
N HIS A 601 -5.70 7.89 -47.92
CA HIS A 601 -4.97 7.96 -49.20
C HIS A 601 -4.81 6.55 -49.81
N GLU A 602 -4.37 5.56 -49.02
CA GLU A 602 -4.23 4.17 -49.47
C GLU A 602 -5.59 3.54 -49.86
N ALA A 603 -6.67 3.93 -49.17
CA ALA A 603 -8.05 3.59 -49.53
C ALA A 603 -8.58 4.32 -50.78
N LYS A 604 -7.79 5.25 -51.36
CA LYS A 604 -8.14 6.14 -52.49
C LYS A 604 -9.27 7.14 -52.19
N GLU A 605 -9.53 7.38 -50.91
CA GLU A 605 -10.49 8.36 -50.40
C GLU A 605 -9.85 9.75 -50.31
N TYR A 606 -9.37 10.25 -51.45
CA TYR A 606 -8.54 11.45 -51.56
C TYR A 606 -9.14 12.72 -50.90
N ALA A 607 -10.47 12.86 -50.88
CA ALA A 607 -11.14 13.96 -50.21
C ALA A 607 -11.06 13.88 -48.67
N SER A 608 -11.22 12.68 -48.11
CA SER A 608 -11.04 12.41 -46.67
C SER A 608 -9.58 12.60 -46.26
N ALA A 609 -8.64 12.06 -47.05
CA ALA A 609 -7.20 12.24 -46.86
C ALA A 609 -6.80 13.72 -46.82
N ALA A 610 -7.20 14.51 -47.82
CA ALA A 610 -6.96 15.96 -47.86
C ALA A 610 -7.53 16.70 -46.65
N THR A 611 -8.68 16.26 -46.13
CA THR A 611 -9.33 16.88 -44.97
C THR A 611 -8.53 16.62 -43.69
N MET A 612 -8.09 15.38 -43.45
CA MET A 612 -7.31 15.03 -42.26
C MET A 612 -5.91 15.66 -42.29
N TYR A 613 -5.24 15.67 -43.45
CA TYR A 613 -3.97 16.38 -43.61
C TYR A 613 -4.09 17.90 -43.36
N ARG A 614 -5.17 18.54 -43.79
CA ARG A 614 -5.39 19.97 -43.47
C ARG A 614 -5.60 20.21 -41.98
N LYS A 615 -6.36 19.35 -41.30
CA LYS A 615 -6.52 19.41 -39.82
C LYS A 615 -5.20 19.17 -39.08
N ALA A 616 -4.35 18.26 -39.58
CA ALA A 616 -3.01 18.06 -39.03
C ALA A 616 -2.14 19.32 -39.17
N LEU A 617 -2.20 20.02 -40.33
CA LEU A 617 -1.47 21.27 -40.55
C LEU A 617 -1.95 22.43 -39.66
N THR A 618 -3.26 22.60 -39.42
CA THR A 618 -3.75 23.68 -38.56
C THR A 618 -3.20 23.54 -37.14
N ILE A 619 -3.25 22.33 -36.57
CA ILE A 619 -2.70 22.04 -35.24
C ILE A 619 -1.18 22.28 -35.18
N GLN A 620 -0.43 21.93 -36.23
CA GLN A 620 1.01 22.20 -36.26
C GLN A 620 1.33 23.70 -36.40
N SER A 621 0.48 24.49 -37.06
CA SER A 621 0.65 25.96 -37.12
C SER A 621 0.25 26.68 -35.84
N GLU A 622 -0.57 26.07 -34.98
CA GLU A 622 -1.12 26.68 -33.76
C GLU A 622 -0.25 26.44 -32.50
N GLY A 623 0.83 25.66 -32.61
CA GLY A 623 1.83 25.51 -31.53
C GLY A 623 2.70 24.25 -31.58
N ALA A 624 2.27 23.21 -32.31
CA ALA A 624 2.96 21.91 -32.35
C ALA A 624 3.92 21.77 -33.55
N VAL A 625 4.97 22.60 -33.61
CA VAL A 625 5.86 22.71 -34.79
C VAL A 625 6.85 21.52 -34.91
N ASN A 626 6.37 20.36 -35.33
CA ASN A 626 7.22 19.28 -35.84
C ASN A 626 7.45 19.47 -37.34
N GLN A 627 8.50 20.22 -37.69
CA GLN A 627 8.79 20.61 -39.08
C GLN A 627 8.94 19.40 -40.03
N VAL A 628 9.50 18.27 -39.57
CA VAL A 628 9.64 17.05 -40.38
C VAL A 628 8.26 16.48 -40.73
N THR A 629 7.35 16.39 -39.75
CA THR A 629 5.98 15.96 -39.99
C THR A 629 5.22 16.97 -40.85
N THR A 630 5.44 18.28 -40.68
CA THR A 630 4.85 19.31 -41.56
C THR A 630 5.24 19.11 -43.02
N GLY A 631 6.52 18.85 -43.28
CA GLY A 631 7.03 18.53 -44.62
C GLY A 631 6.35 17.29 -45.22
N LYS A 632 6.21 16.21 -44.43
CA LYS A 632 5.54 14.97 -44.85
C LYS A 632 4.06 15.18 -45.15
N ILE A 633 3.33 15.94 -44.32
CA ILE A 633 1.92 16.26 -44.59
C ILE A 633 1.79 17.06 -45.90
N TYR A 634 2.69 18.01 -46.17
CA TYR A 634 2.69 18.73 -47.44
C TYR A 634 3.02 17.84 -48.63
N ASN A 635 3.98 16.91 -48.52
CA ASN A 635 4.28 15.97 -49.62
C ASN A 635 3.05 15.11 -49.94
N ASN A 636 2.41 14.52 -48.93
CA ASN A 636 1.25 13.64 -49.15
C ASN A 636 0.00 14.43 -49.61
N LEU A 637 -0.15 15.70 -49.23
CA LEU A 637 -1.12 16.61 -49.85
C LEU A 637 -0.81 16.91 -51.32
N GLY A 638 0.47 16.89 -51.69
CA GLY A 638 0.93 16.91 -53.08
C GLY A 638 0.44 15.69 -53.84
N ASP A 639 0.68 14.49 -53.30
CA ASP A 639 0.27 13.20 -53.86
C ASP A 639 -1.26 13.12 -54.03
N VAL A 640 -2.02 13.46 -52.98
CA VAL A 640 -3.49 13.56 -53.02
C VAL A 640 -3.98 14.51 -54.12
N CYS A 641 -3.32 15.66 -54.31
CA CYS A 641 -3.66 16.59 -55.38
C CYS A 641 -3.28 16.06 -56.77
N PHE A 642 -2.18 15.33 -56.88
CA PHE A 642 -1.69 14.73 -58.12
C PHE A 642 -2.68 13.66 -58.63
N GLU A 643 -3.04 12.72 -57.77
CA GLU A 643 -4.03 11.68 -58.03
C GLU A 643 -5.43 12.26 -58.35
N SER A 644 -5.79 13.36 -57.67
CA SER A 644 -7.00 14.14 -57.97
C SER A 644 -6.91 15.00 -59.24
N LYS A 645 -5.83 14.88 -60.03
CA LYS A 645 -5.53 15.66 -61.26
C LYS A 645 -5.43 17.17 -61.07
N ASN A 646 -5.33 17.64 -59.82
CA ASN A 646 -5.06 19.03 -59.47
C ASN A 646 -3.55 19.29 -59.45
N TYR A 647 -2.92 19.23 -60.62
CA TYR A 647 -1.47 19.36 -60.77
C TYR A 647 -0.92 20.70 -60.26
N ILE A 648 -1.72 21.78 -60.26
CA ILE A 648 -1.31 23.07 -59.68
C ILE A 648 -1.26 22.99 -58.15
N GLY A 649 -2.27 22.38 -57.52
CA GLY A 649 -2.26 22.08 -56.08
C GLY A 649 -1.12 21.16 -55.68
N ALA A 650 -0.85 20.13 -56.49
CA ALA A 650 0.27 19.20 -56.28
C ALA A 650 1.61 19.94 -56.26
N PHE A 651 1.87 20.74 -57.31
CA PHE A 651 3.08 21.55 -57.44
C PHE A 651 3.32 22.47 -56.23
N ILE A 652 2.29 23.21 -55.79
CA ILE A 652 2.37 24.13 -54.65
C ILE A 652 2.72 23.37 -53.35
N ASN A 653 2.10 22.21 -53.13
CA ASN A 653 2.33 21.42 -51.91
C ASN A 653 3.71 20.77 -51.90
N TYR A 654 4.20 20.21 -53.01
CA TYR A 654 5.56 19.68 -53.11
C TYR A 654 6.62 20.79 -52.91
N ILE A 655 6.42 22.01 -53.41
CA ILE A 655 7.34 23.13 -53.11
C ILE A 655 7.36 23.46 -51.62
N LYS A 656 6.20 23.47 -50.94
CA LYS A 656 6.13 23.71 -49.49
C LYS A 656 6.87 22.62 -48.71
N ALA A 657 6.65 21.35 -49.05
CA ALA A 657 7.36 20.22 -48.46
C ALA A 657 8.88 20.34 -48.66
N LEU A 658 9.33 20.58 -49.89
CA LEU A 658 10.74 20.68 -50.24
C LEU A 658 11.43 21.86 -49.52
N ARG A 659 10.75 23.02 -49.43
CA ARG A 659 11.27 24.20 -48.70
C ARG A 659 11.45 23.90 -47.21
N ILE A 660 10.52 23.16 -46.61
CA ILE A 660 10.60 22.75 -45.21
C ILE A 660 11.74 21.74 -45.02
N PHE A 661 11.80 20.66 -45.80
CA PHE A 661 12.86 19.67 -45.68
C PHE A 661 14.27 20.28 -45.87
N LYS A 662 14.47 21.14 -46.88
CA LYS A 662 15.74 21.87 -47.08
C LYS A 662 16.06 22.92 -46.00
N SER A 663 15.10 23.32 -45.16
CA SER A 663 15.35 24.20 -44.01
C SER A 663 15.76 23.46 -42.73
N ILE A 664 15.44 22.16 -42.63
CA ILE A 664 15.77 21.29 -41.49
C ILE A 664 17.10 20.58 -41.71
N LEU A 665 17.36 20.15 -42.95
CA LEU A 665 18.46 19.25 -43.30
C LEU A 665 19.56 19.97 -44.08
N LEU A 666 20.81 19.82 -43.63
CA LEU A 666 22.00 20.38 -44.28
C LEU A 666 22.48 19.59 -45.52
N ALA A 667 21.87 18.46 -45.84
CA ALA A 667 22.28 17.56 -46.92
C ALA A 667 21.15 17.34 -47.94
N GLU A 668 21.48 17.41 -49.23
CA GLU A 668 20.52 17.16 -50.32
C GLU A 668 20.19 15.68 -50.53
N THR A 669 20.90 14.78 -49.83
CA THR A 669 20.78 13.32 -49.93
C THR A 669 19.76 12.69 -48.95
N ASP A 670 18.87 13.48 -48.36
CA ASP A 670 17.79 12.95 -47.53
C ASP A 670 16.68 12.35 -48.41
N PHE A 671 16.21 11.15 -48.06
CA PHE A 671 15.17 10.41 -48.80
C PHE A 671 13.89 11.24 -49.02
N ASN A 672 13.48 12.06 -48.05
CA ASN A 672 12.28 12.90 -48.20
C ASN A 672 12.53 14.05 -49.18
N VAL A 673 13.76 14.58 -49.22
CA VAL A 673 14.16 15.62 -50.18
C VAL A 673 14.17 15.05 -51.60
N GLU A 674 14.80 13.90 -51.81
CA GLU A 674 14.85 13.22 -53.12
C GLU A 674 13.45 12.82 -53.61
N LEU A 675 12.64 12.17 -52.77
CA LEU A 675 11.27 11.78 -53.10
C LEU A 675 10.41 12.98 -53.50
N THR A 676 10.49 14.08 -52.73
CA THR A 676 9.73 15.30 -53.03
C THR A 676 10.21 15.97 -54.33
N GLN A 677 11.50 15.92 -54.64
CA GLN A 677 12.05 16.44 -55.91
C GLN A 677 11.55 15.62 -57.11
N ASN A 678 11.65 14.28 -57.04
CA ASN A 678 11.16 13.38 -58.08
C ASN A 678 9.65 13.57 -58.34
N ASN A 679 8.86 13.71 -57.27
CA ASN A 679 7.44 14.03 -57.37
C ASN A 679 7.20 15.40 -58.04
N LEU A 680 7.95 16.43 -57.64
CA LEU A 680 7.85 17.78 -58.21
C LEU A 680 8.19 17.82 -59.71
N GLU A 681 9.18 17.05 -60.16
CA GLU A 681 9.55 16.95 -61.58
C GLU A 681 8.44 16.29 -62.42
N ARG A 682 7.86 15.18 -61.95
CA ARG A 682 6.72 14.53 -62.62
C ARG A 682 5.54 15.49 -62.81
N VAL A 683 5.33 16.44 -61.89
CA VAL A 683 4.31 17.49 -62.05
C VAL A 683 4.71 18.54 -63.09
N LYS A 684 5.98 18.96 -63.13
CA LYS A 684 6.49 19.92 -64.12
C LYS A 684 6.35 19.40 -65.55
N ASP A 685 6.60 18.11 -65.79
CA ASP A 685 6.46 17.48 -67.11
C ASP A 685 5.00 17.47 -67.59
N ILE A 686 4.05 17.18 -66.71
CA ILE A 686 2.61 17.22 -67.01
C ILE A 686 2.14 18.67 -67.25
N LEU A 687 2.64 19.64 -66.47
CA LEU A 687 2.28 21.05 -66.64
C LEU A 687 2.91 21.70 -67.89
N SER A 688 4.09 21.25 -68.32
CA SER A 688 4.81 21.81 -69.48
C SER A 688 4.33 21.25 -70.83
N SER A 689 3.79 20.04 -70.84
CA SER A 689 3.20 19.37 -72.02
C SER A 689 1.78 19.87 -72.36
N ASP A 690 1.02 20.38 -71.39
CA ASP A 690 -0.31 20.99 -71.61
C ASP A 690 -0.20 22.41 -72.21
N LYS A 691 -0.29 22.49 -73.55
CA LYS A 691 -0.18 23.76 -74.32
C LYS A 691 -1.12 24.89 -73.84
N LYS A 692 -2.23 24.60 -73.14
CA LYS A 692 -3.13 25.63 -72.61
C LYS A 692 -2.65 26.25 -71.29
N LYS A 693 -1.81 25.55 -70.51
CA LYS A 693 -1.33 26.04 -69.20
C LYS A 693 -0.07 26.89 -69.28
N LYS A 694 0.75 26.74 -70.34
CA LYS A 694 2.01 27.49 -70.56
C LYS A 694 1.92 29.01 -70.30
N ARG A 695 0.78 29.64 -70.56
CA ARG A 695 0.57 31.09 -70.43
C ARG A 695 0.04 31.54 -69.05
N LEU A 696 -0.39 30.60 -68.21
CA LEU A 696 -0.92 30.85 -66.85
C LEU A 696 -0.01 30.27 -65.76
N SER A 697 0.91 29.36 -66.11
CA SER A 697 1.91 28.83 -65.19
C SER A 697 3.15 29.73 -65.09
N MET A 698 3.75 30.14 -66.21
CA MET A 698 5.04 30.88 -66.22
C MET A 698 4.98 32.22 -65.46
N GLU A 699 3.97 33.07 -65.70
CA GLU A 699 3.80 34.38 -65.03
C GLU A 699 3.40 34.29 -63.53
N ARG A 700 3.27 33.08 -62.98
CA ARG A 700 3.10 32.82 -61.53
C ARG A 700 4.18 31.88 -60.97
N TYR A 701 5.16 31.50 -61.79
CA TYR A 701 6.29 30.63 -61.45
C TYR A 701 7.54 31.45 -61.14
N GLU A 702 7.71 32.59 -61.83
CA GLU A 702 8.58 33.71 -61.44
C GLU A 702 7.94 34.51 -60.29
#